data_AF-A0A8T4SI21-F1
#
_entry.id   AF-A0A8T4SI21-F1
#
_cell.length_a   1.000
_cell.length_b   1.000
_cell.length_c   1.000
_cell.angle_alpha   90.00
_cell.angle_beta   90.00
_cell.angle_gamma   90.00
#
_symmetry.space_group_name_H-M   'P 1'
#
loop_
_entity.id
_entity.type
_entity.pdbx_description
1 polymer ?
#
loop_
_entity_poly.entity_id
_entity_poly.type
_entity_poly.pdbx_seq_one_letter_code
_entity_poly.pdbx_strand_id
1 'polypeptide(L)'
;MENDTRLLLENCTVVNTDGMFSKKNIFIENGKITKIESNNFVNNVSYKVIDCTGKLVLPGLIDCHVHFRDPGFPEKEDFFTGSSAAAAGGVTSVLEMPNTSPTTFNRELLQQKRDIANHKSAVNYGFYIGAAADNLEELLLAENIAGIKVYMNLTTGKLIIENDANLQKIFSLNNKLFAVHAEGKTFAKALSLFHGNNSSKLYLCHTSLQSEIEMIRKEKAAGKMVYGEVCPHHLIFTKDDLTRLGGYGVMKPALATNVDRNALWAAINDGTIDVLATDHAPHTRAEKNCDNPAFGVIGIELLLPLALTWYHEGRLSLRKIIELCCENPCRIFEIKNKGYLREGYDADIVIVDLAAEKIVNDELLFSKAKGSPYNWMKLKGLPVITIVNGNIVFEDGRINESIKGKELIFEQDETEKENKTRVKSDSNVDIGESIAVGEDITEKTAEILLDTKAIIVNAEKPYRYVSGILSPIYCDNRILLSYPDKRKIIVESYLALLEREDVQFDVVAGVATAGIPWAAMIANRLDKPLIYVRAEKKEHGKQNAIEGELGIGQRVLVVEDLISTGGSSLKAVQQIRDAQGIVDNCIAIMNYEFEDSRNKFNEKGCTLLSLTNFSALSKKVLDRKYINLADYNKIKEWNTIPKEWGKKFGFE
;
A
#
# COMPACT_ATOMS: atom_id res chain seq x y z
N MET A 1 2.51 -18.73 31.09
CA MET A 1 1.04 -18.64 31.15
C MET A 1 0.67 -17.45 30.28
N GLU A 2 0.23 -17.69 29.04
CA GLU A 2 -0.28 -16.61 28.19
C GLU A 2 -1.56 -16.07 28.83
N ASN A 3 -1.61 -14.77 29.09
CA ASN A 3 -2.84 -14.11 29.49
C ASN A 3 -3.81 -14.22 28.32
N ASP A 4 -4.90 -14.96 28.50
CA ASP A 4 -6.04 -15.06 27.58
C ASP A 4 -6.78 -13.71 27.58
N THR A 5 -6.14 -12.67 27.05
CA THR A 5 -6.68 -11.30 27.06
C THR A 5 -7.86 -11.23 26.10
N ARG A 6 -9.06 -11.05 26.65
CA ARG A 6 -10.30 -10.80 25.91
C ARG A 6 -10.78 -9.38 26.17
N LEU A 7 -10.68 -8.53 25.15
CA LEU A 7 -11.16 -7.15 25.20
C LEU A 7 -12.34 -6.96 24.25
N LEU A 8 -13.28 -6.13 24.66
CA LEU A 8 -14.34 -5.63 23.80
C LEU A 8 -14.25 -4.10 23.80
N LEU A 9 -14.03 -3.52 22.63
CA LEU A 9 -14.12 -2.07 22.43
C LEU A 9 -15.54 -1.75 21.95
N GLU A 10 -16.37 -1.14 22.80
CA GLU A 10 -17.76 -0.82 22.48
C GLU A 10 -17.91 0.61 21.96
N ASN A 11 -18.92 0.85 21.12
CA ASN A 11 -19.32 2.20 20.67
C ASN A 11 -18.23 2.98 19.90
N CYS A 12 -17.26 2.27 19.32
CA CYS A 12 -16.14 2.84 18.60
C CYS A 12 -16.62 3.67 17.41
N THR A 13 -16.09 4.88 17.26
CA THR A 13 -16.13 5.59 15.97
C THR A 13 -14.90 5.19 15.17
N VAL A 14 -15.07 4.57 14.00
CA VAL A 14 -13.96 4.22 13.10
C VAL A 14 -14.04 5.01 11.80
N VAL A 15 -12.90 5.21 11.15
CA VAL A 15 -12.82 5.83 9.81
C VAL A 15 -12.82 4.73 8.76
N ASN A 16 -13.79 4.74 7.86
CA ASN A 16 -13.88 3.82 6.74
C ASN A 16 -12.92 4.22 5.60
N THR A 17 -12.74 3.35 4.62
CA THR A 17 -11.88 3.60 3.45
C THR A 17 -12.34 4.78 2.59
N ASP A 18 -13.64 5.08 2.59
CA ASP A 18 -14.22 6.27 1.94
C ASP A 18 -14.05 7.58 2.75
N GLY A 19 -13.43 7.49 3.94
CA GLY A 19 -13.24 8.60 4.86
C GLY A 19 -14.45 8.92 5.74
N MET A 20 -15.57 8.22 5.58
CA MET A 20 -16.75 8.39 6.43
C MET A 20 -16.59 7.68 7.77
N PHE A 21 -17.36 8.12 8.77
CA PHE A 21 -17.38 7.48 10.08
C PHE A 21 -18.41 6.35 10.13
N SER A 22 -18.08 5.27 10.83
CA SER A 22 -19.06 4.26 11.25
C SER A 22 -18.93 3.90 12.71
N LYS A 23 -20.04 3.44 13.30
CA LYS A 23 -20.07 2.90 14.67
C LYS A 23 -19.83 1.41 14.64
N LYS A 24 -18.87 0.94 15.44
CA LYS A 24 -18.46 -0.46 15.52
C LYS A 24 -18.18 -0.90 16.95
N ASN A 25 -18.37 -2.19 17.19
CA ASN A 25 -17.83 -2.93 18.31
C ASN A 25 -16.68 -3.80 17.78
N ILE A 26 -15.55 -3.82 18.48
CA ILE A 26 -14.35 -4.58 18.08
C ILE A 26 -14.03 -5.60 19.16
N PHE A 27 -14.06 -6.87 18.78
CA PHE A 27 -13.75 -7.99 19.65
C PHE A 27 -12.30 -8.40 19.47
N ILE A 28 -11.60 -8.56 20.59
CA ILE A 28 -10.19 -8.88 20.63
C ILE A 28 -9.99 -10.11 21.50
N GLU A 29 -9.34 -11.12 20.96
CA GLU A 29 -8.98 -12.34 21.68
C GLU A 29 -7.59 -12.77 21.26
N ASN A 30 -6.77 -13.19 22.23
CA ASN A 30 -5.44 -13.76 22.00
C ASN A 30 -4.56 -12.86 21.11
N GLY A 31 -4.69 -11.55 21.32
CA GLY A 31 -3.95 -10.52 20.63
C GLY A 31 -4.41 -10.19 19.20
N LYS A 32 -5.53 -10.76 18.74
CA LYS A 32 -6.08 -10.54 17.40
C LYS A 32 -7.48 -9.95 17.44
N ILE A 33 -7.82 -9.21 16.40
CA ILE A 33 -9.19 -8.78 16.15
C ILE A 33 -9.96 -9.99 15.63
N THR A 34 -10.90 -10.50 16.42
CA THR A 34 -11.68 -11.69 16.03
C THR A 34 -12.95 -11.32 15.29
N LYS A 35 -13.53 -10.15 15.58
CA LYS A 35 -14.80 -9.72 15.00
C LYS A 35 -14.97 -8.21 15.02
N ILE A 36 -15.60 -7.64 13.98
CA ILE A 36 -16.01 -6.23 13.93
C ILE A 36 -17.46 -6.13 13.49
N GLU A 37 -18.36 -5.58 14.32
CA GLU A 37 -19.79 -5.48 13.99
C GLU A 37 -20.45 -4.16 14.42
N SER A 38 -21.62 -3.84 13.84
CA SER A 38 -22.29 -2.54 14.07
C SER A 38 -23.39 -2.58 15.15
N ASN A 39 -23.83 -3.75 15.61
CA ASN A 39 -24.97 -3.91 16.50
C ASN A 39 -24.55 -4.44 17.88
N ASN A 40 -25.42 -4.23 18.88
CA ASN A 40 -25.24 -4.82 20.21
C ASN A 40 -25.29 -6.34 20.13
N PHE A 41 -24.27 -6.95 20.70
CA PHE A 41 -24.10 -8.39 20.75
C PHE A 41 -24.47 -8.88 22.15
N VAL A 42 -25.18 -10.01 22.20
CA VAL A 42 -25.38 -10.77 23.44
C VAL A 42 -24.39 -11.91 23.40
N ASN A 43 -23.28 -11.78 24.14
CA ASN A 43 -22.27 -12.85 24.21
C ASN A 43 -22.39 -13.63 25.53
N ASN A 44 -22.16 -14.94 25.46
CA ASN A 44 -22.06 -15.81 26.64
C ASN A 44 -20.63 -15.86 27.22
N VAL A 45 -19.71 -15.06 26.67
CA VAL A 45 -18.30 -15.01 27.03
C VAL A 45 -17.99 -13.68 27.69
N SER A 46 -17.24 -13.70 28.80
CA SER A 46 -16.83 -12.50 29.54
C SER A 46 -15.66 -11.79 28.84
N TYR A 47 -15.82 -10.49 28.54
CA TYR A 47 -14.76 -9.60 28.05
C TYR A 47 -14.50 -8.50 29.07
N LYS A 48 -13.27 -7.99 29.11
CA LYS A 48 -13.02 -6.66 29.68
C LYS A 48 -13.50 -5.63 28.66
N VAL A 49 -14.52 -4.85 29.03
CA VAL A 49 -15.14 -3.84 28.17
C VAL A 49 -14.39 -2.51 28.30
N ILE A 50 -14.11 -1.88 27.17
CA ILE A 50 -13.64 -0.49 27.06
C ILE A 50 -14.70 0.28 26.28
N ASP A 51 -15.32 1.27 26.92
CA ASP A 51 -16.31 2.13 26.27
C ASP A 51 -15.61 3.23 25.46
N CYS A 52 -15.72 3.16 24.14
CA CYS A 52 -15.17 4.12 23.21
C CYS A 52 -16.20 5.19 22.79
N THR A 53 -17.26 5.40 23.58
CA THR A 53 -18.26 6.45 23.32
C THR A 53 -17.58 7.82 23.18
N GLY A 54 -17.86 8.51 22.07
CA GLY A 54 -17.27 9.81 21.73
C GLY A 54 -15.78 9.76 21.35
N LYS A 55 -15.16 8.57 21.35
CA LYS A 55 -13.75 8.39 20.94
C LYS A 55 -13.65 7.93 19.49
N LEU A 56 -12.53 8.26 18.88
CA LEU A 56 -12.09 7.76 17.59
C LEU A 56 -11.19 6.55 17.81
N VAL A 57 -11.37 5.50 17.02
CA VAL A 57 -10.54 4.29 17.07
C VAL A 57 -9.86 4.11 15.73
N LEU A 58 -8.53 4.04 15.75
CA LEU A 58 -7.66 3.92 14.57
C LEU A 58 -6.82 2.65 14.66
N PRO A 59 -6.37 2.08 13.53
CA PRO A 59 -5.24 1.18 13.55
C PRO A 59 -4.05 1.86 14.24
N GLY A 60 -3.30 1.12 15.03
CA GLY A 60 -2.08 1.62 15.64
C GLY A 60 -1.08 2.09 14.57
N LEU A 61 -0.44 3.24 14.81
CA LEU A 61 0.50 3.80 13.85
C LEU A 61 1.79 2.97 13.81
N ILE A 62 2.48 3.07 12.67
CA ILE A 62 3.78 2.45 12.40
C ILE A 62 4.76 3.57 12.07
N ASP A 63 5.78 3.73 12.90
CA ASP A 63 6.86 4.67 12.63
C ASP A 63 8.04 3.96 11.96
N CYS A 64 8.24 4.23 10.68
CA CYS A 64 9.23 3.53 9.85
C CYS A 64 10.68 3.98 10.06
N HIS A 65 10.93 4.97 10.92
CA HIS A 65 12.24 5.59 11.04
C HIS A 65 12.51 6.09 12.46
N VAL A 66 13.14 5.23 13.27
CA VAL A 66 13.52 5.58 14.65
C VAL A 66 14.96 5.17 14.97
N HIS A 67 15.56 5.86 15.92
CA HIS A 67 16.89 5.62 16.44
C HIS A 67 16.86 5.53 17.98
N PHE A 68 16.63 4.33 18.51
CA PHE A 68 16.54 4.13 19.97
C PHE A 68 17.88 4.01 20.66
N ARG A 69 19.00 4.07 19.93
CA ARG A 69 20.37 4.17 20.48
C ARG A 69 20.83 2.98 21.34
N ASP A 70 20.06 1.90 21.39
CA ASP A 70 20.36 0.68 22.16
C ASP A 70 20.58 -0.48 21.19
N PRO A 71 21.73 -1.17 21.19
CA PRO A 71 22.89 -0.96 22.09
C PRO A 71 23.74 0.27 21.73
N GLY A 72 24.58 0.69 22.68
CA GLY A 72 25.64 1.67 22.47
C GLY A 72 25.51 2.93 23.29
N PHE A 73 24.36 3.62 23.17
CA PHE A 73 24.10 4.88 23.88
C PHE A 73 22.74 4.89 24.60
N PRO A 74 22.44 3.88 25.46
CA PRO A 74 21.15 3.74 26.15
C PRO A 74 20.82 4.91 27.10
N GLU A 75 21.81 5.73 27.45
CA GLU A 75 21.66 6.97 28.20
C GLU A 75 20.96 8.08 27.41
N LYS A 76 21.06 8.05 26.07
CA LYS A 76 20.37 9.01 25.18
C LYS A 76 18.92 8.59 24.98
N GLU A 77 18.72 7.32 24.67
CA GLU A 77 17.44 6.64 24.59
C GLU A 77 17.70 5.14 24.68
N ASP A 78 16.74 4.35 25.15
CA ASP A 78 16.78 2.90 24.96
C ASP A 78 15.46 2.37 24.40
N PHE A 79 15.42 1.06 24.11
CA PHE A 79 14.19 0.43 23.60
C PHE A 79 12.99 0.65 24.52
N PHE A 80 13.17 0.68 25.85
CA PHE A 80 12.04 0.82 26.76
C PHE A 80 11.46 2.23 26.71
N THR A 81 12.30 3.27 26.83
CA THR A 81 11.80 4.66 26.86
C THR A 81 11.39 5.16 25.48
N GLY A 82 12.11 4.78 24.41
CA GLY A 82 11.73 5.09 23.03
C GLY A 82 10.40 4.45 22.64
N SER A 83 10.20 3.16 22.97
CA SER A 83 8.91 2.48 22.72
C SER A 83 7.79 2.96 23.64
N SER A 84 8.09 3.37 24.87
CA SER A 84 7.12 4.01 25.76
C SER A 84 6.62 5.33 25.18
N ALA A 85 7.53 6.15 24.65
CA ALA A 85 7.19 7.36 23.92
C ALA A 85 6.36 7.04 22.68
N ALA A 86 6.70 5.99 21.93
CA ALA A 86 5.89 5.51 20.81
C ALA A 86 4.45 5.18 21.24
N ALA A 87 4.29 4.33 22.26
CA ALA A 87 2.98 3.91 22.78
C ALA A 87 2.15 5.11 23.25
N ALA A 88 2.75 6.04 24.00
CA ALA A 88 2.09 7.27 24.45
C ALA A 88 1.69 8.20 23.29
N GLY A 89 2.37 8.10 22.14
CA GLY A 89 2.05 8.79 20.91
C GLY A 89 1.06 8.07 19.98
N GLY A 90 0.52 6.92 20.37
CA GLY A 90 -0.37 6.11 19.54
C GLY A 90 0.33 5.26 18.47
N VAL A 91 1.65 5.15 18.55
CA VAL A 91 2.47 4.27 17.69
C VAL A 91 2.56 2.89 18.34
N THR A 92 2.24 1.86 17.58
CA THR A 92 2.21 0.46 18.05
C THR A 92 3.31 -0.40 17.44
N SER A 93 3.98 0.11 16.41
CA SER A 93 5.09 -0.57 15.74
C SER A 93 6.15 0.44 15.31
N VAL A 94 7.43 0.06 15.41
CA VAL A 94 8.54 0.90 14.96
C VAL A 94 9.53 0.12 14.10
N LEU A 95 10.18 0.77 13.14
CA LEU A 95 11.29 0.22 12.37
C LEU A 95 12.58 0.97 12.76
N GLU A 96 13.47 0.24 13.42
CA GLU A 96 14.64 0.82 14.08
C GLU A 96 15.90 0.71 13.18
N MET A 97 16.63 1.83 13.12
CA MET A 97 17.77 2.04 12.23
C MET A 97 19.09 1.43 12.75
N PRO A 98 20.02 1.03 11.87
CA PRO A 98 21.15 0.20 12.26
C PRO A 98 22.33 0.97 12.88
N ASN A 99 22.30 2.30 12.89
CA ASN A 99 23.36 3.20 13.37
C ASN A 99 23.50 3.28 14.90
N THR A 100 23.44 2.12 15.55
CA THR A 100 23.82 1.90 16.94
C THR A 100 25.34 1.70 17.08
N SER A 101 25.80 1.48 18.31
CA SER A 101 27.19 1.12 18.61
C SER A 101 27.23 -0.21 19.38
N PRO A 102 27.69 -1.33 18.78
CA PRO A 102 28.12 -1.46 17.39
C PRO A 102 26.97 -1.25 16.39
N THR A 103 27.33 -0.88 15.16
CA THR A 103 26.38 -0.72 14.06
C THR A 103 25.90 -2.08 13.57
N THR A 104 24.61 -2.21 13.31
CA THR A 104 23.97 -3.47 12.92
C THR A 104 24.28 -3.83 11.45
N PHE A 105 25.51 -4.30 11.19
CA PHE A 105 26.00 -4.62 9.85
C PHE A 105 25.99 -6.11 9.50
N ASN A 106 25.69 -6.99 10.46
CA ASN A 106 25.66 -8.43 10.24
C ASN A 106 24.52 -9.08 11.05
N ARG A 107 24.24 -10.35 10.75
CA ARG A 107 23.16 -11.11 11.38
C ARG A 107 23.37 -11.35 12.88
N GLU A 108 24.61 -11.43 13.35
CA GLU A 108 24.91 -11.59 14.79
C GLU A 108 24.50 -10.34 15.57
N LEU A 109 24.92 -9.16 15.10
CA LEU A 109 24.56 -7.88 15.71
C LEU A 109 23.06 -7.60 15.59
N LEU A 110 22.44 -8.01 14.48
CA LEU A 110 20.99 -7.95 14.32
C LEU A 110 20.28 -8.83 15.36
N GLN A 111 20.77 -10.05 15.60
CA GLN A 111 20.22 -10.93 16.63
C GLN A 111 20.38 -10.36 18.04
N GLN A 112 21.55 -9.82 18.38
CA GLN A 112 21.77 -9.16 19.67
C GLN A 112 20.77 -8.02 19.89
N LYS A 113 20.49 -7.24 18.83
CA LYS A 113 19.51 -6.14 18.90
C LYS A 113 18.08 -6.65 19.08
N ARG A 114 17.70 -7.73 18.40
CA ARG A 114 16.42 -8.43 18.61
C ARG A 114 16.27 -8.88 20.06
N ASP A 115 17.31 -9.48 20.64
CA ASP A 115 17.29 -9.96 22.02
C ASP A 115 17.06 -8.82 23.01
N ILE A 116 17.73 -7.68 22.82
CA ILE A 116 17.53 -6.48 23.65
C ILE A 116 16.09 -5.96 23.52
N ALA A 117 15.59 -5.80 22.30
CA ALA A 117 14.26 -5.28 22.05
C ALA A 117 13.16 -6.20 22.61
N ASN A 118 13.32 -7.51 22.49
CA ASN A 118 12.41 -8.52 23.03
C ASN A 118 12.20 -8.39 24.55
N HIS A 119 13.23 -7.93 25.27
CA HIS A 119 13.14 -7.72 26.71
C HIS A 119 12.66 -6.34 27.13
N LYS A 120 12.81 -5.31 26.27
CA LYS A 120 12.61 -3.92 26.65
C LYS A 120 11.43 -3.24 25.98
N SER A 121 11.15 -3.54 24.71
CA SER A 121 10.21 -2.76 23.90
C SER A 121 8.76 -2.94 24.35
N ALA A 122 8.06 -1.83 24.60
CA ALA A 122 6.64 -1.75 24.89
C ALA A 122 5.76 -1.90 23.63
N VAL A 123 6.32 -1.62 22.45
CA VAL A 123 5.62 -1.71 21.15
C VAL A 123 6.30 -2.69 20.21
N ASN A 124 5.62 -3.10 19.13
CA ASN A 124 6.21 -4.01 18.15
C ASN A 124 7.41 -3.36 17.46
N TYR A 125 8.36 -4.17 17.01
CA TYR A 125 9.61 -3.67 16.46
C TYR A 125 10.08 -4.46 15.25
N GLY A 126 10.68 -3.77 14.30
CA GLY A 126 11.42 -4.36 13.18
C GLY A 126 12.74 -3.64 12.98
N PHE A 127 13.65 -4.24 12.21
CA PHE A 127 15.01 -3.74 12.10
C PHE A 127 15.44 -3.60 10.65
N TYR A 128 16.15 -2.51 10.37
CA TYR A 128 16.99 -2.42 9.19
C TYR A 128 18.35 -3.08 9.46
N ILE A 129 18.97 -3.64 8.42
CA ILE A 129 20.40 -3.96 8.42
C ILE A 129 21.16 -2.86 7.69
N GLY A 130 22.29 -2.43 8.24
CA GLY A 130 23.12 -1.39 7.62
C GLY A 130 23.94 -1.95 6.46
N ALA A 131 24.06 -1.20 5.38
CA ALA A 131 25.02 -1.50 4.33
C ALA A 131 26.41 -0.95 4.68
N ALA A 132 27.44 -1.74 4.37
CA ALA A 132 28.85 -1.37 4.43
C ALA A 132 29.54 -1.78 3.12
N ALA A 133 30.80 -1.38 2.95
CA ALA A 133 31.57 -1.66 1.74
C ALA A 133 31.81 -3.18 1.50
N ASP A 134 31.83 -3.97 2.57
CA ASP A 134 32.35 -5.32 2.63
C ASP A 134 31.36 -6.36 3.20
N ASN A 135 30.09 -6.00 3.45
CA ASN A 135 29.11 -6.87 4.10
C ASN A 135 28.00 -7.42 3.18
N LEU A 136 28.23 -7.47 1.86
CA LEU A 136 27.20 -7.86 0.87
C LEU A 136 26.59 -9.25 1.16
N GLU A 137 27.40 -10.21 1.62
CA GLU A 137 26.92 -11.54 2.01
C GLU A 137 25.92 -11.47 3.19
N GLU A 138 26.20 -10.63 4.19
CA GLU A 138 25.30 -10.43 5.32
C GLU A 138 23.99 -9.78 4.88
N LEU A 139 24.03 -8.84 3.92
CA LEU A 139 22.83 -8.22 3.35
C LEU A 139 21.96 -9.21 2.57
N LEU A 140 22.59 -10.14 1.84
CA LEU A 140 21.91 -11.20 1.10
C LEU A 140 21.20 -12.18 2.03
N LEU A 141 21.88 -12.59 3.10
CA LEU A 141 21.44 -13.64 4.02
C LEU A 141 20.57 -13.15 5.18
N ALA A 142 20.45 -11.84 5.40
CA ALA A 142 19.60 -11.30 6.45
C ALA A 142 18.11 -11.58 6.17
N GLU A 143 17.47 -12.27 7.11
CA GLU A 143 16.05 -12.61 7.08
C GLU A 143 15.25 -11.74 8.07
N ASN A 144 13.96 -11.56 7.79
CA ASN A 144 13.03 -10.78 8.62
C ASN A 144 13.54 -9.37 8.97
N ILE A 145 13.99 -8.64 7.95
CA ILE A 145 14.42 -7.24 8.06
C ILE A 145 13.43 -6.32 7.36
N ALA A 146 13.28 -5.10 7.86
CA ALA A 146 12.51 -4.05 7.20
C ALA A 146 13.15 -3.63 5.86
N GLY A 147 14.48 -3.70 5.78
CA GLY A 147 15.22 -3.37 4.58
C GLY A 147 16.70 -3.15 4.86
N ILE A 148 17.43 -2.79 3.80
CA ILE A 148 18.84 -2.43 3.82
C ILE A 148 18.94 -0.91 3.92
N LYS A 149 19.53 -0.39 5.00
CA LYS A 149 19.77 1.06 5.17
C LYS A 149 21.11 1.44 4.55
N VAL A 150 21.07 2.38 3.60
CA VAL A 150 22.25 2.91 2.90
C VAL A 150 22.43 4.39 3.26
N TYR A 151 23.61 4.75 3.76
CA TYR A 151 23.97 6.15 4.03
C TYR A 151 24.86 6.68 2.91
N MET A 152 24.35 7.64 2.14
CA MET A 152 25.08 8.27 1.03
C MET A 152 25.56 9.68 1.37
N ASN A 153 25.19 10.20 2.53
CA ASN A 153 25.51 11.54 3.03
C ASN A 153 26.02 11.51 4.46
N LEU A 154 26.55 12.66 4.91
CA LEU A 154 27.04 12.83 6.27
C LEU A 154 25.96 12.46 7.29
N THR A 155 26.28 11.49 8.13
CA THR A 155 25.44 11.03 9.23
C THR A 155 26.28 10.89 10.50
N THR A 156 25.65 10.51 11.61
CA THR A 156 26.35 10.21 12.85
C THR A 156 27.06 8.86 12.71
N GLY A 157 28.39 8.84 12.79
CA GLY A 157 29.23 7.63 12.70
C GLY A 157 29.89 7.39 11.33
N LYS A 158 30.71 6.33 11.22
CA LYS A 158 31.42 5.94 9.98
C LYS A 158 30.55 5.04 9.09
N LEU A 159 29.42 5.54 8.61
CA LEU A 159 28.41 4.75 7.89
C LEU A 159 28.32 5.06 6.40
N ILE A 160 29.02 6.10 5.95
CA ILE A 160 28.92 6.61 4.58
C ILE A 160 29.63 5.64 3.63
N ILE A 161 28.93 5.25 2.57
CA ILE A 161 29.53 4.52 1.46
C ILE A 161 29.81 5.51 0.33
N GLU A 162 31.06 5.96 0.23
CA GLU A 162 31.47 6.95 -0.78
C GLU A 162 31.73 6.30 -2.15
N ASN A 163 32.16 5.03 -2.18
CA ASN A 163 32.59 4.33 -3.39
C ASN A 163 31.39 3.85 -4.24
N ASP A 164 31.25 4.42 -5.44
CA ASP A 164 30.23 4.07 -6.43
C ASP A 164 30.20 2.58 -6.77
N ALA A 165 31.34 1.90 -6.84
CA ALA A 165 31.39 0.48 -7.16
C ALA A 165 30.76 -0.37 -6.05
N ASN A 166 30.88 0.04 -4.79
CA ASN A 166 30.24 -0.66 -3.67
C ASN A 166 28.73 -0.37 -3.64
N LEU A 167 28.34 0.88 -3.87
CA LEU A 167 26.93 1.25 -3.99
C LEU A 167 26.24 0.49 -5.14
N GLN A 168 26.88 0.39 -6.31
CA GLN A 168 26.35 -0.38 -7.44
C GLN A 168 26.12 -1.85 -7.05
N LYS A 169 27.08 -2.48 -6.35
CA LYS A 169 26.90 -3.87 -5.88
C LYS A 169 25.72 -3.99 -4.92
N ILE A 170 25.57 -3.06 -3.97
CA ILE A 170 24.45 -3.06 -3.02
C ILE A 170 23.12 -2.88 -3.76
N PHE A 171 22.99 -1.87 -4.62
CA PHE A 171 21.77 -1.62 -5.39
C PHE A 171 21.49 -2.68 -6.45
N SER A 172 22.44 -3.58 -6.75
CA SER A 172 22.20 -4.71 -7.66
C SER A 172 21.52 -5.90 -6.99
N LEU A 173 21.37 -5.90 -5.66
CA LEU A 173 20.63 -6.95 -4.96
C LEU A 173 19.14 -6.91 -5.36
N ASN A 174 18.60 -8.05 -5.78
CA ASN A 174 17.19 -8.19 -6.17
C ASN A 174 16.29 -8.48 -4.96
N ASN A 175 14.99 -8.17 -5.10
CA ASN A 175 13.96 -8.44 -4.10
C ASN A 175 14.30 -7.86 -2.71
N LYS A 176 14.97 -6.70 -2.67
CA LYS A 176 15.29 -5.98 -1.43
C LYS A 176 14.52 -4.67 -1.35
N LEU A 177 14.37 -4.15 -0.13
CA LEU A 177 14.01 -2.76 0.09
C LEU A 177 15.26 -2.00 0.52
N PHE A 178 15.61 -0.95 -0.22
CA PHE A 178 16.71 -0.05 0.12
C PHE A 178 16.16 1.22 0.74
N ALA A 179 16.38 1.41 2.04
CA ALA A 179 16.11 2.68 2.70
C ALA A 179 17.35 3.57 2.61
N VAL A 180 17.23 4.78 2.05
CA VAL A 180 18.39 5.59 1.71
C VAL A 180 18.35 6.93 2.44
N HIS A 181 19.45 7.26 3.12
CA HIS A 181 19.75 8.61 3.55
C HIS A 181 20.56 9.31 2.45
N ALA A 182 19.91 10.20 1.71
CA ALA A 182 20.52 10.97 0.63
C ALA A 182 19.93 12.39 0.58
N GLU A 183 20.74 13.36 0.15
CA GLU A 183 20.33 14.78 0.04
C GLU A 183 20.85 15.36 -1.28
N GLY A 184 20.02 16.10 -2.00
CA GLY A 184 20.41 16.83 -3.21
C GLY A 184 21.13 15.96 -4.26
N LYS A 185 22.44 16.11 -4.44
CA LYS A 185 23.20 15.36 -5.46
C LYS A 185 23.21 13.86 -5.20
N THR A 186 23.31 13.43 -3.94
CA THR A 186 23.31 11.99 -3.62
C THR A 186 21.93 11.38 -3.74
N PHE A 187 20.88 12.19 -3.63
CA PHE A 187 19.50 11.78 -3.88
C PHE A 187 19.33 11.37 -5.35
N ALA A 188 19.75 12.25 -6.28
CA ALA A 188 19.76 11.93 -7.71
C ALA A 188 20.65 10.71 -8.03
N LYS A 189 21.78 10.56 -7.32
CA LYS A 189 22.66 9.39 -7.46
C LYS A 189 21.99 8.10 -7.00
N ALA A 190 21.27 8.11 -5.87
CA ALA A 190 20.53 6.94 -5.38
C ALA A 190 19.52 6.45 -6.42
N LEU A 191 18.76 7.38 -7.01
CA LEU A 191 17.82 7.08 -8.10
C LEU A 191 18.54 6.49 -9.32
N SER A 192 19.64 7.11 -9.75
CA SER A 192 20.42 6.63 -10.90
C SER A 192 21.00 5.23 -10.69
N LEU A 193 21.45 4.90 -9.47
CA LEU A 193 21.97 3.58 -9.13
C LEU A 193 20.86 2.53 -9.07
N PHE A 194 19.67 2.95 -8.63
CA PHE A 194 18.49 2.10 -8.52
C PHE A 194 17.78 1.88 -9.87
N HIS A 195 17.97 2.74 -10.88
CA HIS A 195 17.27 2.67 -12.17
C HIS A 195 17.33 1.29 -12.84
N GLY A 196 18.44 0.56 -12.72
CA GLY A 196 18.61 -0.78 -13.27
C GLY A 196 17.95 -1.92 -12.46
N ASN A 197 17.45 -1.62 -11.26
CA ASN A 197 16.84 -2.60 -10.37
C ASN A 197 15.31 -2.45 -10.37
N ASN A 198 14.64 -3.36 -11.09
CA ASN A 198 13.18 -3.34 -11.24
C ASN A 198 12.44 -4.28 -10.26
N SER A 199 13.18 -5.12 -9.52
CA SER A 199 12.62 -6.11 -8.59
C SER A 199 12.58 -5.63 -7.14
N SER A 200 13.35 -4.58 -6.84
CA SER A 200 13.52 -4.04 -5.50
C SER A 200 12.70 -2.77 -5.29
N LYS A 201 12.65 -2.30 -4.04
CA LYS A 201 12.00 -1.06 -3.64
C LYS A 201 13.05 -0.06 -3.20
N LEU A 202 12.86 1.21 -3.54
CA LEU A 202 13.68 2.30 -3.05
C LEU A 202 12.84 3.19 -2.14
N TYR A 203 13.26 3.28 -0.88
CA TYR A 203 12.62 4.10 0.14
C TYR A 203 13.52 5.28 0.49
N LEU A 204 13.13 6.48 0.06
CA LEU A 204 13.87 7.72 0.23
C LEU A 204 13.45 8.36 1.55
N CYS A 205 14.32 8.24 2.56
CA CYS A 205 14.04 8.75 3.90
C CYS A 205 13.94 10.28 3.92
N HIS A 206 13.14 10.81 4.86
CA HIS A 206 13.10 12.20 5.33
C HIS A 206 13.32 13.26 4.22
N THR A 207 12.58 13.16 3.13
CA THR A 207 12.62 14.08 1.98
C THR A 207 12.34 15.50 2.46
N SER A 208 13.17 16.47 2.05
CA SER A 208 13.11 17.82 2.62
C SER A 208 13.07 18.95 1.59
N LEU A 209 13.41 18.68 0.32
CA LEU A 209 13.52 19.68 -0.74
C LEU A 209 12.46 19.50 -1.84
N GLN A 210 12.02 20.62 -2.43
CA GLN A 210 11.12 20.58 -3.60
C GLN A 210 11.73 19.78 -4.76
N SER A 211 13.02 19.94 -5.02
CA SER A 211 13.70 19.24 -6.13
C SER A 211 13.71 17.72 -5.96
N GLU A 212 13.74 17.23 -4.71
CA GLU A 212 13.72 15.80 -4.40
C GLU A 212 12.31 15.22 -4.63
N ILE A 213 11.27 15.97 -4.27
CA ILE A 213 9.87 15.63 -4.55
C ILE A 213 9.64 15.49 -6.06
N GLU A 214 10.15 16.43 -6.86
CA GLU A 214 10.02 16.39 -8.32
C GLU A 214 10.69 15.14 -8.92
N MET A 215 11.83 14.72 -8.36
CA MET A 215 12.49 13.48 -8.75
C MET A 215 11.66 12.25 -8.36
N ILE A 216 11.14 12.17 -7.12
CA ILE A 216 10.25 11.06 -6.70
C ILE A 216 9.04 10.98 -7.63
N ARG A 217 8.40 12.11 -7.92
CA ARG A 217 7.22 12.18 -8.79
C ARG A 217 7.53 11.62 -10.18
N LYS A 218 8.70 11.97 -10.74
CA LYS A 218 9.15 11.46 -12.05
C LYS A 218 9.34 9.93 -12.02
N GLU A 219 9.99 9.40 -11.00
CA GLU A 219 10.22 7.95 -10.89
C GLU A 219 8.92 7.16 -10.71
N LYS A 220 8.00 7.66 -9.90
CA LYS A 220 6.65 7.08 -9.76
C LYS A 220 5.87 7.12 -11.06
N ALA A 221 5.93 8.24 -11.79
CA ALA A 221 5.29 8.35 -13.10
C ALA A 221 5.86 7.36 -14.13
N ALA A 222 7.14 6.97 -13.97
CA ALA A 222 7.79 5.93 -14.76
C ALA A 222 7.53 4.50 -14.24
N GLY A 223 6.60 4.31 -13.29
CA GLY A 223 6.22 2.99 -12.77
C GLY A 223 7.25 2.36 -11.82
N LYS A 224 8.28 3.10 -11.38
CA LYS A 224 9.29 2.57 -10.46
C LYS A 224 8.74 2.47 -9.04
N MET A 225 9.19 1.45 -8.30
CA MET A 225 8.88 1.24 -6.88
C MET A 225 9.72 2.17 -5.99
N VAL A 226 9.52 3.47 -6.17
CA VAL A 226 10.18 4.54 -5.40
C VAL A 226 9.16 5.16 -4.44
N TYR A 227 9.53 5.24 -3.17
CA TYR A 227 8.68 5.74 -2.09
C TYR A 227 9.36 6.88 -1.35
N GLY A 228 8.58 7.92 -1.03
CA GLY A 228 9.05 9.09 -0.29
C GLY A 228 8.54 9.08 1.14
N GLU A 229 9.46 9.29 2.09
CA GLU A 229 9.15 9.60 3.49
C GLU A 229 9.30 11.10 3.73
N VAL A 230 8.46 11.69 4.59
CA VAL A 230 8.67 13.02 5.15
C VAL A 230 8.54 12.98 6.68
N CYS A 231 9.24 13.89 7.37
CA CYS A 231 9.16 14.00 8.82
C CYS A 231 8.39 15.26 9.28
N PRO A 232 7.70 15.20 10.43
CA PRO A 232 6.93 16.34 10.94
C PRO A 232 7.72 17.64 11.10
N HIS A 233 9.02 17.56 11.44
CA HIS A 233 9.86 18.76 11.60
C HIS A 233 10.07 19.50 10.28
N HIS A 234 10.14 18.82 9.12
CA HIS A 234 10.21 19.46 7.80
C HIS A 234 8.88 20.05 7.34
N LEU A 235 7.75 19.59 7.91
CA LEU A 235 6.41 20.13 7.63
C LEU A 235 6.05 21.34 8.49
N ILE A 236 6.72 21.52 9.63
CA ILE A 236 6.44 22.57 10.61
C ILE A 236 7.47 23.69 10.49
N PHE A 237 8.76 23.35 10.56
CA PHE A 237 9.84 24.32 10.68
C PHE A 237 10.53 24.58 9.34
N THR A 238 11.11 25.77 9.21
CA THR A 238 11.99 26.14 8.10
C THR A 238 13.34 26.60 8.65
N LYS A 239 14.30 26.89 7.76
CA LYS A 239 15.58 27.50 8.14
C LYS A 239 15.43 28.81 8.92
N ASP A 240 14.29 29.49 8.77
CA ASP A 240 14.01 30.76 9.46
C ASP A 240 13.74 30.55 10.96
N ASP A 241 13.43 29.30 11.37
CA ASP A 241 13.21 28.92 12.76
C ASP A 241 14.51 28.57 13.51
N LEU A 242 15.65 28.42 12.81
CA LEU A 242 16.89 27.91 13.40
C LEU A 242 17.38 28.74 14.59
N THR A 243 17.30 30.07 14.51
CA THR A 243 17.69 30.96 15.62
C THR A 243 16.87 30.69 16.88
N ARG A 244 15.56 30.44 16.73
CA ARG A 244 14.65 30.15 17.85
C ARG A 244 14.85 28.74 18.39
N LEU A 245 15.11 27.77 17.52
CA LEU A 245 15.27 26.36 17.90
C LEU A 245 16.66 26.06 18.48
N GLY A 246 17.67 26.88 18.18
CA GLY A 246 19.07 26.64 18.56
C GLY A 246 19.55 25.27 18.09
N GLY A 247 20.32 24.58 18.92
CA GLY A 247 20.79 23.24 18.60
C GLY A 247 19.68 22.21 18.37
N TYR A 248 18.49 22.39 18.95
CA TYR A 248 17.35 21.48 18.76
C TYR A 248 16.74 21.54 17.35
N GLY A 249 17.08 22.56 16.56
CA GLY A 249 16.77 22.64 15.12
C GLY A 249 17.84 22.01 14.21
N VAL A 250 18.95 21.52 14.77
CA VAL A 250 20.06 20.94 14.01
C VAL A 250 19.79 19.45 13.74
N MET A 251 19.63 19.11 12.46
CA MET A 251 19.27 17.77 11.96
C MET A 251 19.75 17.56 10.52
N LYS A 252 19.64 16.32 10.03
CA LYS A 252 19.94 15.95 8.64
C LYS A 252 18.81 15.09 8.07
N PRO A 253 18.15 15.54 6.97
CA PRO A 253 18.43 16.73 6.17
C PRO A 253 18.11 18.03 6.92
N ALA A 254 18.86 19.09 6.63
CA ALA A 254 18.68 20.38 7.30
C ALA A 254 17.30 21.00 6.99
N LEU A 255 16.77 21.79 7.93
CA LEU A 255 15.53 22.54 7.68
C LEU A 255 15.69 23.45 6.45
N ALA A 256 14.76 23.31 5.51
CA ALA A 256 14.81 23.95 4.20
C ALA A 256 13.99 25.26 4.17
N THR A 257 13.68 25.78 2.98
CA THR A 257 12.91 27.02 2.85
C THR A 257 11.40 26.80 3.00
N ASN A 258 10.64 27.89 3.15
CA ASN A 258 9.18 27.81 3.13
C ASN A 258 8.61 27.28 1.80
N VAL A 259 9.34 27.48 0.69
CA VAL A 259 8.97 26.92 -0.63
C VAL A 259 9.02 25.40 -0.59
N ASP A 260 10.11 24.86 -0.04
CA ASP A 260 10.29 23.41 0.13
C ASP A 260 9.22 22.82 1.05
N ARG A 261 8.97 23.46 2.20
CA ARG A 261 7.90 23.05 3.13
C ARG A 261 6.53 23.00 2.47
N ASN A 262 6.17 24.01 1.67
CA ASN A 262 4.91 24.02 0.95
C ASN A 262 4.85 22.93 -0.13
N ALA A 263 5.97 22.65 -0.80
CA ALA A 263 6.07 21.55 -1.76
C ALA A 263 5.86 20.19 -1.08
N LEU A 264 6.40 19.97 0.13
CA LEU A 264 6.16 18.75 0.92
C LEU A 264 4.68 18.58 1.25
N TRP A 265 4.01 19.64 1.68
CA TRP A 265 2.56 19.62 1.91
C TRP A 265 1.76 19.27 0.65
N ALA A 266 2.13 19.84 -0.50
CA ALA A 266 1.51 19.51 -1.78
C ALA A 266 1.74 18.04 -2.16
N ALA A 267 2.96 17.54 -1.93
CA ALA A 267 3.38 16.18 -2.23
C ALA A 267 2.70 15.11 -1.36
N ILE A 268 2.32 15.44 -0.12
CA ILE A 268 1.46 14.57 0.70
C ILE A 268 0.06 14.45 0.08
N ASN A 269 -0.50 15.57 -0.37
CA ASN A 269 -1.85 15.63 -0.89
C ASN A 269 -2.00 14.95 -2.26
N ASP A 270 -0.98 15.06 -3.13
CA ASP A 270 -0.97 14.43 -4.45
C ASP A 270 -0.49 12.96 -4.43
N GLY A 271 0.00 12.45 -3.30
CA GLY A 271 0.48 11.08 -3.13
C GLY A 271 1.93 10.84 -3.57
N THR A 272 2.69 11.89 -3.87
CA THR A 272 4.13 11.79 -4.12
C THR A 272 4.88 11.34 -2.87
N ILE A 273 4.49 11.82 -1.68
CA ILE A 273 4.97 11.32 -0.39
C ILE A 273 4.05 10.19 0.09
N ASP A 274 4.65 9.07 0.51
CA ASP A 274 3.93 7.86 0.91
C ASP A 274 3.82 7.71 2.42
N VAL A 275 4.85 8.12 3.16
CA VAL A 275 4.97 7.83 4.61
C VAL A 275 5.28 9.10 5.40
N LEU A 276 4.62 9.22 6.55
CA LEU A 276 4.98 10.16 7.60
C LEU A 276 5.66 9.38 8.73
N ALA A 277 6.97 9.59 8.92
CA ALA A 277 7.78 8.96 9.97
C ALA A 277 8.54 10.02 10.75
N THR A 278 9.05 9.72 11.95
CA THR A 278 9.54 10.80 12.83
C THR A 278 11.01 11.14 12.68
N ASP A 279 11.82 10.18 12.21
CA ASP A 279 13.28 10.22 12.37
C ASP A 279 13.65 10.57 13.82
N HIS A 280 12.99 9.88 14.77
CA HIS A 280 13.23 10.11 16.18
C HIS A 280 14.66 9.69 16.52
N ALA A 281 15.50 10.70 16.76
CA ALA A 281 16.94 10.60 16.89
C ALA A 281 17.44 11.36 18.13
N PRO A 282 17.22 10.84 19.35
CA PRO A 282 17.54 11.54 20.57
C PRO A 282 19.05 11.73 20.78
N HIS A 283 19.40 12.84 21.41
CA HIS A 283 20.74 13.24 21.85
C HIS A 283 20.63 13.99 23.17
N THR A 284 21.65 13.90 24.01
CA THR A 284 21.64 14.58 25.31
C THR A 284 21.57 16.10 25.14
N ARG A 285 21.05 16.80 26.16
CA ARG A 285 21.06 18.28 26.19
C ARG A 285 22.47 18.86 26.03
N ALA A 286 23.50 18.20 26.56
CA ALA A 286 24.88 18.66 26.41
C ALA A 286 25.34 18.60 24.94
N GLU A 287 24.99 17.54 24.21
CA GLU A 287 25.27 17.41 22.77
C GLU A 287 24.45 18.38 21.91
N LYS A 288 23.31 18.87 22.39
CA LYS A 288 22.48 19.86 21.68
C LYS A 288 22.87 21.30 22.01
N ASN A 289 23.34 21.59 23.22
CA ASN A 289 23.73 22.93 23.68
C ASN A 289 25.26 23.10 23.67
N CYS A 290 25.89 22.86 22.52
CA CYS A 290 27.31 23.08 22.31
C CYS A 290 27.54 23.82 20.98
N ASP A 291 28.79 24.21 20.69
CA ASP A 291 29.12 24.97 19.47
C ASP A 291 28.84 24.19 18.17
N ASN A 292 28.88 22.85 18.23
CA ASN A 292 28.58 21.95 17.11
C ASN A 292 27.51 20.94 17.51
N PRO A 293 26.23 21.33 17.57
CA PRO A 293 25.15 20.47 18.05
C PRO A 293 25.01 19.18 17.24
N ALA A 294 24.73 18.07 17.92
CA ALA A 294 24.44 16.80 17.26
C ALA A 294 23.16 16.86 16.41
N PHE A 295 23.16 16.14 15.29
CA PHE A 295 22.01 16.04 14.39
C PHE A 295 20.94 15.09 14.93
N GLY A 296 19.71 15.58 15.13
CA GLY A 296 18.59 14.71 15.50
C GLY A 296 17.45 15.45 16.21
N VAL A 297 16.28 14.82 16.19
CA VAL A 297 15.00 15.36 16.69
C VAL A 297 14.32 14.35 17.61
N ILE A 298 13.64 14.84 18.65
CA ILE A 298 12.78 14.03 19.52
C ILE A 298 11.32 14.29 19.16
N GLY A 299 10.66 13.34 18.49
CA GLY A 299 9.28 13.52 18.03
C GLY A 299 8.32 12.33 18.13
N ILE A 300 8.76 11.12 18.48
CA ILE A 300 7.92 9.91 18.32
C ILE A 300 6.59 9.93 19.08
N GLU A 301 6.59 10.44 20.32
CA GLU A 301 5.36 10.61 21.13
C GLU A 301 4.36 11.61 20.53
N LEU A 302 4.83 12.45 19.60
CA LEU A 302 4.05 13.55 19.04
C LEU A 302 3.58 13.26 17.61
N LEU A 303 3.89 12.09 17.02
CA LEU A 303 3.51 11.77 15.64
C LEU A 303 1.99 11.89 15.41
N LEU A 304 1.18 11.11 16.13
CA LEU A 304 -0.28 11.18 15.99
C LEU A 304 -0.86 12.51 16.50
N PRO A 305 -0.46 13.05 17.68
CA PRO A 305 -0.92 14.38 18.12
C PRO A 305 -0.69 15.51 17.10
N LEU A 306 0.47 15.54 16.43
CA LEU A 306 0.75 16.52 15.37
C LEU A 306 -0.14 16.26 14.15
N ALA A 307 -0.27 15.01 13.71
CA ALA A 307 -1.13 14.64 12.60
C ALA A 307 -2.61 15.01 12.82
N LEU A 308 -3.13 14.76 14.02
CA LEU A 308 -4.50 15.13 14.39
C LEU A 308 -4.69 16.65 14.51
N THR A 309 -3.66 17.37 14.94
CA THR A 309 -3.69 18.84 14.94
C THR A 309 -3.84 19.36 13.50
N TRP A 310 -3.10 18.79 12.54
CA TRP A 310 -3.24 19.13 11.12
C TRP A 310 -4.60 18.73 10.54
N TYR A 311 -5.23 17.67 11.05
CA TYR A 311 -6.62 17.36 10.72
C TYR A 311 -7.58 18.47 11.17
N HIS A 312 -7.44 18.95 12.41
CA HIS A 312 -8.25 20.07 12.91
C HIS A 312 -7.99 21.39 12.17
N GLU A 313 -6.77 21.59 11.65
CA GLU A 313 -6.41 22.71 10.79
C GLU A 313 -6.87 22.57 9.33
N GLY A 314 -7.45 21.42 8.95
CA GLY A 314 -7.91 21.15 7.58
C GLY A 314 -6.78 20.85 6.58
N ARG A 315 -5.56 20.56 7.07
CA ARG A 315 -4.41 20.22 6.21
C ARG A 315 -4.38 18.74 5.81
N LEU A 316 -4.88 17.85 6.66
CA LEU A 316 -4.99 16.41 6.41
C LEU A 316 -6.40 15.91 6.69
N SER A 317 -6.84 14.85 6.01
CA SER A 317 -7.98 14.05 6.44
C SER A 317 -7.54 12.92 7.35
N LEU A 318 -8.42 12.42 8.22
CA LEU A 318 -8.12 11.22 9.03
C LEU A 318 -7.78 10.01 8.14
N ARG A 319 -8.43 9.89 6.99
CA ARG A 319 -8.13 8.88 5.98
C ARG A 319 -6.69 8.98 5.50
N LYS A 320 -6.21 10.19 5.19
CA LYS A 320 -4.83 10.43 4.79
C LYS A 320 -3.83 10.11 5.90
N ILE A 321 -4.16 10.38 7.18
CA ILE A 321 -3.31 9.99 8.31
C ILE A 321 -3.14 8.46 8.38
N ILE A 322 -4.24 7.71 8.26
CA ILE A 322 -4.23 6.24 8.23
C ILE A 322 -3.40 5.73 7.04
N GLU A 323 -3.53 6.34 5.86
CA GLU A 323 -2.70 6.00 4.69
C GLU A 323 -1.21 6.18 4.99
N LEU A 324 -0.81 7.36 5.45
CA LEU A 324 0.59 7.74 5.66
C LEU A 324 1.28 6.97 6.79
N CYS A 325 0.55 6.64 7.86
CA CYS A 325 1.14 6.14 9.10
C CYS A 325 0.77 4.68 9.41
N CYS A 326 -0.15 4.05 8.68
CA CYS A 326 -0.59 2.68 8.96
C CYS A 326 -0.50 1.81 7.69
N GLU A 327 -1.22 2.19 6.63
CA GLU A 327 -1.40 1.33 5.45
C GLU A 327 -0.20 1.35 4.51
N ASN A 328 0.32 2.54 4.16
CA ASN A 328 1.50 2.65 3.30
C ASN A 328 2.73 2.01 3.93
N PRO A 329 3.03 2.20 5.24
CA PRO A 329 4.04 1.41 5.93
C PRO A 329 3.87 -0.10 5.73
N CYS A 330 2.67 -0.65 5.96
CA CYS A 330 2.43 -2.09 5.79
C CYS A 330 2.64 -2.54 4.35
N ARG A 331 2.18 -1.78 3.36
CA ARG A 331 2.31 -2.12 1.94
C ARG A 331 3.74 -2.02 1.43
N ILE A 332 4.48 -0.99 1.85
CA ILE A 332 5.83 -0.71 1.36
C ILE A 332 6.81 -1.74 1.94
N PHE A 333 6.74 -1.92 3.26
CA PHE A 333 7.63 -2.82 4.00
C PHE A 333 7.10 -4.25 4.08
N GLU A 334 5.89 -4.52 3.57
CA GLU A 334 5.25 -5.84 3.56
C GLU A 334 5.06 -6.44 4.96
N ILE A 335 4.58 -5.61 5.89
CA ILE A 335 4.35 -5.99 7.28
C ILE A 335 3.05 -6.81 7.38
N LYS A 336 3.16 -8.06 7.85
CA LYS A 336 2.00 -8.96 7.99
C LYS A 336 1.06 -8.54 9.11
N ASN A 337 -0.25 -8.60 8.85
CA ASN A 337 -1.33 -8.50 9.84
C ASN A 337 -1.34 -7.20 10.69
N LYS A 338 -0.74 -6.10 10.21
CA LYS A 338 -0.71 -4.79 10.87
C LYS A 338 -1.44 -3.72 10.05
N GLY A 339 -1.63 -2.53 10.62
CA GLY A 339 -2.03 -1.32 9.89
C GLY A 339 -3.51 -1.19 9.50
N TYR A 340 -4.34 -2.20 9.78
CA TYR A 340 -5.77 -2.19 9.47
C TYR A 340 -6.61 -2.68 10.66
N LEU A 341 -7.79 -2.08 10.87
CA LEU A 341 -8.83 -2.64 11.73
C LEU A 341 -9.58 -3.71 10.93
N ARG A 342 -9.08 -4.95 10.93
CA ARG A 342 -9.62 -6.06 10.15
C ARG A 342 -9.62 -7.35 10.97
N GLU A 343 -10.63 -8.18 10.78
CA GLU A 343 -10.68 -9.52 11.40
C GLU A 343 -9.47 -10.36 10.98
N GLY A 344 -8.90 -11.09 11.94
CA GLY A 344 -7.67 -11.89 11.79
C GLY A 344 -6.37 -11.11 11.97
N TYR A 345 -6.40 -9.77 11.89
CA TYR A 345 -5.23 -8.92 12.09
C TYR A 345 -4.89 -8.80 13.57
N ASP A 346 -3.64 -8.45 13.86
CA ASP A 346 -3.22 -8.21 15.23
C ASP A 346 -3.94 -6.97 15.77
N ALA A 347 -4.36 -7.03 17.03
CA ALA A 347 -5.09 -5.96 17.70
C ALA A 347 -4.14 -4.86 18.16
N ASP A 348 -3.52 -4.19 17.19
CA ASP A 348 -2.74 -2.96 17.38
C ASP A 348 -3.64 -1.76 17.07
N ILE A 349 -4.10 -1.10 18.12
CA ILE A 349 -5.22 -0.14 18.06
C ILE A 349 -4.89 1.07 18.94
N VAL A 350 -5.24 2.25 18.48
CA VAL A 350 -5.21 3.47 19.29
C VAL A 350 -6.61 4.05 19.44
N ILE A 351 -6.98 4.36 20.68
CA ILE A 351 -8.21 5.08 21.03
C ILE A 351 -7.83 6.54 21.28
N VAL A 352 -8.54 7.44 20.62
CA VAL A 352 -8.21 8.86 20.53
C VAL A 352 -9.38 9.70 21.03
N ASP A 353 -9.07 10.70 21.84
CA ASP A 353 -9.96 11.82 22.12
C ASP A 353 -9.64 12.97 21.18
N LEU A 354 -10.50 13.22 20.19
CA LEU A 354 -10.35 14.30 19.21
C LEU A 354 -10.54 15.69 19.83
N ALA A 355 -11.22 15.81 20.96
CA ALA A 355 -11.45 17.10 21.62
C ALA A 355 -10.32 17.48 22.59
N ALA A 356 -9.55 16.50 23.06
CA ALA A 356 -8.48 16.73 24.01
C ALA A 356 -7.38 17.62 23.43
N GLU A 357 -6.87 18.53 24.26
CA GLU A 357 -5.81 19.49 23.91
C GLU A 357 -4.66 19.38 24.91
N LYS A 358 -3.42 19.54 24.44
CA LYS A 358 -2.24 19.71 25.32
C LYS A 358 -1.32 20.78 24.77
N ILE A 359 -0.59 21.42 25.67
CA ILE A 359 0.63 22.15 25.28
C ILE A 359 1.78 21.18 25.48
N VAL A 360 2.63 21.01 24.46
CA VAL A 360 3.81 20.15 24.57
C VAL A 360 4.70 20.70 25.69
N ASN A 361 4.95 19.86 26.68
CA ASN A 361 5.99 20.06 27.67
C ASN A 361 7.01 18.93 27.51
N ASP A 362 8.14 19.26 26.93
CA ASP A 362 9.24 18.33 26.67
C ASP A 362 9.66 17.52 27.91
N GLU A 363 9.65 18.14 29.10
CA GLU A 363 10.05 17.48 30.34
C GLU A 363 9.15 16.29 30.70
N LEU A 364 7.89 16.29 30.23
CA LEU A 364 6.89 15.28 30.52
C LEU A 364 6.82 14.17 29.46
N LEU A 365 7.55 14.28 28.35
CA LEU A 365 7.61 13.23 27.34
C LEU A 365 8.33 11.99 27.90
N PHE A 366 8.04 10.79 27.39
CA PHE A 366 8.69 9.55 27.84
C PHE A 366 10.14 9.40 27.36
N SER A 367 10.51 10.09 26.26
CA SER A 367 11.88 10.11 25.74
C SER A 367 12.88 10.57 26.82
N LYS A 368 14.02 9.90 26.97
CA LYS A 368 15.01 10.20 28.03
C LYS A 368 15.75 11.50 27.80
N ALA A 369 16.22 11.73 26.58
CA ALA A 369 17.18 12.79 26.30
C ALA A 369 16.60 14.21 26.49
N LYS A 370 15.28 14.35 26.35
CA LYS A 370 14.55 15.62 26.33
C LYS A 370 15.10 16.58 25.25
N GLY A 371 14.48 17.72 25.05
CA GLY A 371 14.83 18.71 24.02
C GLY A 371 14.06 18.56 22.71
N SER A 372 12.77 18.23 22.77
CA SER A 372 11.90 18.22 21.60
C SER A 372 11.77 19.62 20.97
N PRO A 373 11.95 19.80 19.64
CA PRO A 373 11.77 21.09 18.99
C PRO A 373 10.30 21.55 18.96
N TYR A 374 9.37 20.65 19.29
CA TYR A 374 7.94 20.93 19.36
C TYR A 374 7.49 21.48 20.72
N ASN A 375 8.41 21.72 21.65
CA ASN A 375 8.10 22.25 22.97
C ASN A 375 7.27 23.55 22.87
N TRP A 376 6.26 23.69 23.73
CA TRP A 376 5.27 24.78 23.75
C TRP A 376 4.26 24.82 22.61
N MET A 377 4.29 23.90 21.65
CA MET A 377 3.23 23.82 20.64
C MET A 377 1.92 23.36 21.27
N LYS A 378 0.81 23.98 20.89
CA LYS A 378 -0.53 23.53 21.27
C LYS A 378 -1.01 22.47 20.28
N LEU A 379 -1.35 21.29 20.79
CA LEU A 379 -1.83 20.15 20.02
C LEU A 379 -3.28 19.84 20.35
N LYS A 380 -4.00 19.29 19.37
CA LYS A 380 -5.41 18.90 19.47
C LYS A 380 -5.65 17.52 18.86
N GLY A 381 -6.39 16.70 19.59
CA GLY A 381 -6.57 15.29 19.31
C GLY A 381 -5.43 14.48 19.93
N LEU A 382 -5.74 13.70 20.96
CA LEU A 382 -4.73 12.97 21.74
C LEU A 382 -5.05 11.48 21.85
N PRO A 383 -4.04 10.59 21.73
CA PRO A 383 -4.20 9.19 22.12
C PRO A 383 -4.48 9.12 23.63
N VAL A 384 -5.49 8.34 24.00
CA VAL A 384 -5.87 8.09 25.41
C VAL A 384 -5.55 6.66 25.83
N ILE A 385 -5.68 5.70 24.91
CA ILE A 385 -5.34 4.30 25.13
C ILE A 385 -4.61 3.77 23.89
N THR A 386 -3.51 3.05 24.10
CA THR A 386 -2.80 2.33 23.04
C THR A 386 -2.75 0.85 23.39
N ILE A 387 -3.23 0.03 22.45
CA ILE A 387 -3.31 -1.42 22.55
C ILE A 387 -2.29 -2.01 21.58
N VAL A 388 -1.43 -2.90 22.07
CA VAL A 388 -0.42 -3.60 21.26
C VAL A 388 -0.64 -5.11 21.41
N ASN A 389 -0.81 -5.80 20.28
CA ASN A 389 -1.17 -7.22 20.23
C ASN A 389 -2.30 -7.57 21.21
N GLY A 390 -3.36 -6.75 21.23
CA GLY A 390 -4.54 -6.91 22.09
C GLY A 390 -4.35 -6.62 23.58
N ASN A 391 -3.19 -6.10 24.00
CA ASN A 391 -2.93 -5.73 25.38
C ASN A 391 -2.85 -4.21 25.53
N ILE A 392 -3.47 -3.65 26.58
CA ILE A 392 -3.37 -2.23 26.90
C ILE A 392 -1.94 -1.94 27.38
N VAL A 393 -1.17 -1.23 26.55
CA VAL A 393 0.22 -0.84 26.83
C VAL A 393 0.29 0.56 27.40
N PHE A 394 -0.57 1.47 26.94
CA PHE A 394 -0.65 2.84 27.45
C PHE A 394 -2.10 3.18 27.79
N GLU A 395 -2.33 3.75 28.96
CA GLU A 395 -3.63 4.26 29.43
C GLU A 395 -3.36 5.32 30.51
N ASP A 396 -4.12 6.43 30.47
CA ASP A 396 -4.07 7.50 31.48
C ASP A 396 -2.66 8.02 31.80
N GLY A 397 -1.82 8.20 30.76
CA GLY A 397 -0.47 8.73 30.91
C GLY A 397 0.53 7.75 31.53
N ARG A 398 0.20 6.45 31.59
CA ARG A 398 1.05 5.42 32.18
C ARG A 398 1.32 4.29 31.21
N ILE A 399 2.52 3.74 31.28
CA ILE A 399 2.94 2.57 30.51
C ILE A 399 2.80 1.32 31.37
N ASN A 400 2.21 0.28 30.80
CA ASN A 400 2.19 -1.04 31.40
C ASN A 400 3.48 -1.79 31.05
N GLU A 401 4.47 -1.70 31.94
CA GLU A 401 5.80 -2.27 31.74
C GLU A 401 5.82 -3.80 31.63
N SER A 402 4.78 -4.49 32.11
CA SER A 402 4.66 -5.95 32.06
C SER A 402 4.36 -6.50 30.67
N ILE A 403 3.90 -5.64 29.74
CA ILE A 403 3.61 -6.01 28.37
C ILE A 403 4.81 -5.65 27.51
N LYS A 404 5.16 -6.55 26.58
CA LYS A 404 6.18 -6.34 25.56
C LYS A 404 5.59 -6.46 24.18
N GLY A 405 6.10 -5.66 23.26
CA GLY A 405 5.82 -5.81 21.84
C GLY A 405 6.48 -7.07 21.27
N LYS A 406 6.13 -7.40 20.03
CA LYS A 406 6.69 -8.53 19.30
C LYS A 406 7.49 -8.05 18.09
N GLU A 407 8.44 -8.86 17.64
CA GLU A 407 9.09 -8.60 16.37
C GLU A 407 8.07 -8.66 15.23
N LEU A 408 8.12 -7.68 14.33
CA LEU A 408 7.31 -7.65 13.12
C LEU A 408 7.74 -8.77 12.18
N ILE A 409 6.76 -9.30 11.43
CA ILE A 409 7.01 -10.28 10.37
C ILE A 409 6.82 -9.59 9.03
N PHE A 410 7.84 -9.66 8.19
CA PHE A 410 7.82 -9.13 6.82
C PHE A 410 7.56 -10.27 5.82
N GLU A 411 6.73 -10.06 4.80
CA GLU A 411 6.64 -11.01 3.68
C GLU A 411 7.97 -11.02 2.94
N GLN A 412 8.60 -12.20 2.90
CA GLN A 412 9.69 -12.47 1.98
C GLN A 412 9.16 -13.49 0.98
N ASP A 413 9.47 -13.28 -0.30
CA ASP A 413 9.12 -14.18 -1.40
C ASP A 413 9.39 -15.65 -1.02
N GLU A 414 8.33 -16.43 -0.81
CA GLU A 414 8.43 -17.86 -0.47
C GLU A 414 9.08 -18.68 -1.60
N THR A 415 9.17 -18.11 -2.81
CA THR A 415 9.87 -18.66 -3.97
C THR A 415 11.39 -18.79 -3.77
N GLU A 416 12.02 -18.01 -2.89
CA GLU A 416 13.46 -18.17 -2.59
C GLU A 416 13.77 -19.40 -1.71
N LYS A 417 12.82 -19.83 -0.87
CA LYS A 417 13.00 -21.06 -0.06
C LYS A 417 12.93 -22.32 -0.92
N GLU A 418 12.08 -22.34 -1.94
CA GLU A 418 12.05 -23.45 -2.91
C GLU A 418 13.28 -23.45 -3.83
N ASN A 419 13.76 -22.27 -4.23
CA ASN A 419 14.94 -22.16 -5.11
C ASN A 419 16.26 -22.52 -4.41
N LYS A 420 16.44 -22.24 -3.11
CA LYS A 420 17.64 -22.69 -2.35
C LYS A 420 17.79 -24.21 -2.29
N THR A 421 16.69 -24.96 -2.44
CA THR A 421 16.71 -26.43 -2.50
C THR A 421 17.05 -26.98 -3.90
N ARG A 422 16.97 -26.15 -4.95
CA ARG A 422 17.14 -26.56 -6.36
C ARG A 422 18.50 -26.21 -6.99
N VAL A 423 19.32 -25.36 -6.38
CA VAL A 423 20.63 -24.89 -6.94
C VAL A 423 21.75 -25.97 -6.94
N LYS A 424 21.43 -27.25 -6.73
CA LYS A 424 22.40 -28.36 -6.88
C LYS A 424 22.38 -29.05 -8.25
N SER A 425 21.61 -28.59 -9.22
CA SER A 425 21.66 -29.16 -10.57
C SER A 425 21.41 -28.12 -11.67
N ASP A 426 22.45 -27.98 -12.47
CA ASP A 426 22.46 -27.61 -13.89
C ASP A 426 22.47 -26.14 -14.32
N SER A 427 23.40 -25.93 -15.25
CA SER A 427 23.89 -24.70 -15.84
C SER A 427 23.17 -24.30 -17.14
N ASN A 428 23.20 -22.99 -17.41
CA ASN A 428 22.99 -22.29 -18.69
C ASN A 428 21.56 -22.20 -19.24
N VAL A 429 20.99 -20.98 -19.25
CA VAL A 429 20.89 -20.05 -20.41
C VAL A 429 20.10 -18.81 -19.94
N ASP A 430 20.56 -17.64 -20.34
CA ASP A 430 20.02 -16.30 -20.04
C ASP A 430 19.39 -15.72 -21.32
N ILE A 431 18.10 -15.31 -21.29
CA ILE A 431 17.52 -14.25 -22.14
C ILE A 431 16.21 -13.71 -21.50
N GLY A 432 16.18 -12.42 -21.16
CA GLY A 432 15.12 -11.49 -21.61
C GLY A 432 13.84 -11.28 -20.80
N GLU A 433 13.75 -10.07 -20.23
CA GLU A 433 12.59 -9.16 -20.14
C GLU A 433 11.64 -9.15 -18.93
N SER A 434 11.32 -7.89 -18.61
CA SER A 434 10.68 -7.30 -17.45
C SER A 434 9.16 -7.18 -17.60
N ILE A 435 8.43 -7.33 -16.49
CA ILE A 435 7.28 -6.52 -15.99
C ILE A 435 6.72 -7.30 -14.77
N ALA A 436 6.25 -6.57 -13.75
CA ALA A 436 5.82 -7.05 -12.44
C ALA A 436 5.01 -8.37 -12.43
N VAL A 437 5.40 -9.33 -11.58
CA VAL A 437 4.51 -10.46 -11.20
C VAL A 437 4.66 -10.78 -9.72
N GLY A 438 3.59 -10.50 -8.98
CA GLY A 438 3.24 -11.18 -7.73
C GLY A 438 1.76 -11.59 -7.66
N GLU A 439 0.91 -11.10 -8.57
CA GLU A 439 -0.47 -11.54 -8.74
C GLU A 439 -0.82 -11.57 -10.24
N ASP A 440 -1.37 -12.67 -10.72
CA ASP A 440 -1.90 -12.81 -12.07
C ASP A 440 -3.07 -11.80 -12.28
N ILE A 441 -2.99 -10.95 -13.31
CA ILE A 441 -4.05 -10.00 -13.74
C ILE A 441 -5.41 -10.71 -13.81
N THR A 442 -5.41 -11.96 -14.28
CA THR A 442 -6.59 -12.80 -14.41
C THR A 442 -7.21 -13.16 -13.07
N GLU A 443 -6.40 -13.55 -12.09
CA GLU A 443 -6.90 -13.89 -10.75
C GLU A 443 -7.38 -12.65 -9.99
N LYS A 444 -6.61 -11.56 -10.05
CA LYS A 444 -6.94 -10.30 -9.38
C LYS A 444 -8.22 -9.68 -9.91
N THR A 445 -8.41 -9.70 -11.22
CA THR A 445 -9.64 -9.22 -11.84
C THR A 445 -10.82 -10.09 -11.43
N ALA A 446 -10.68 -11.43 -11.45
CA ALA A 446 -11.74 -12.33 -10.99
C ALA A 446 -12.15 -12.06 -9.53
N GLU A 447 -11.17 -11.81 -8.66
CA GLU A 447 -11.41 -11.46 -7.26
C GLU A 447 -12.20 -10.16 -7.10
N ILE A 448 -11.82 -9.10 -7.84
CA ILE A 448 -12.56 -7.83 -7.83
C ILE A 448 -14.01 -8.02 -8.28
N LEU A 449 -14.24 -8.81 -9.33
CA LEU A 449 -15.59 -9.07 -9.84
C LEU A 449 -16.47 -9.77 -8.80
N LEU A 450 -15.91 -10.71 -8.04
CA LEU A 450 -16.61 -11.42 -6.97
C LEU A 450 -16.86 -10.52 -5.75
N ASP A 451 -15.86 -9.76 -5.31
CA ASP A 451 -15.97 -8.88 -4.13
C ASP A 451 -17.03 -7.78 -4.30
N THR A 452 -17.09 -7.21 -5.51
CA THR A 452 -18.02 -6.13 -5.85
C THR A 452 -19.42 -6.62 -6.19
N LYS A 453 -19.62 -7.95 -6.25
CA LYS A 453 -20.83 -8.60 -6.77
C LYS A 453 -21.15 -8.22 -8.22
N ALA A 454 -20.15 -7.76 -8.98
CA ALA A 454 -20.25 -7.67 -10.43
C ALA A 454 -20.45 -9.07 -11.04
N ILE A 455 -19.94 -10.11 -10.36
CA ILE A 455 -20.29 -11.51 -10.63
C ILE A 455 -21.04 -12.11 -9.45
N ILE A 456 -22.15 -12.78 -9.76
CA ILE A 456 -22.91 -13.59 -8.81
C ILE A 456 -23.07 -14.99 -9.38
N VAL A 457 -22.80 -16.00 -8.56
CA VAL A 457 -22.89 -17.41 -8.95
C VAL A 457 -24.02 -18.09 -8.20
N ASN A 458 -24.89 -18.78 -8.92
CA ASN A 458 -26.00 -19.55 -8.38
C ASN A 458 -26.27 -20.80 -9.23
N ALA A 459 -25.77 -21.95 -8.78
CA ALA A 459 -25.93 -23.23 -9.46
C ALA A 459 -27.32 -23.88 -9.26
N GLU A 460 -28.13 -23.37 -8.32
CA GLU A 460 -29.44 -23.92 -7.95
C GLU A 460 -30.61 -23.11 -8.51
N LYS A 461 -30.43 -21.79 -8.68
CA LYS A 461 -31.42 -20.88 -9.26
C LYS A 461 -30.75 -20.06 -10.37
N PRO A 462 -30.67 -20.61 -11.59
CA PRO A 462 -30.00 -19.93 -12.68
C PRO A 462 -30.76 -18.69 -13.14
N TYR A 463 -30.00 -17.72 -13.64
CA TYR A 463 -30.51 -16.49 -14.23
C TYR A 463 -30.97 -16.73 -15.65
N ARG A 464 -32.08 -16.12 -16.06
CA ARG A 464 -32.55 -16.17 -17.44
C ARG A 464 -32.07 -14.94 -18.20
N TYR A 465 -31.25 -15.17 -19.22
CA TYR A 465 -30.83 -14.11 -20.14
C TYR A 465 -31.95 -13.76 -21.13
N VAL A 466 -31.87 -12.57 -21.74
CA VAL A 466 -32.81 -12.11 -22.78
C VAL A 466 -32.82 -13.07 -23.98
N SER A 467 -31.71 -13.76 -24.24
CA SER A 467 -31.61 -14.82 -25.27
C SER A 467 -32.38 -16.10 -24.93
N GLY A 468 -32.97 -16.20 -23.73
CA GLY A 468 -33.63 -17.40 -23.21
C GLY A 468 -32.69 -18.40 -22.52
N ILE A 469 -31.36 -18.21 -22.66
CA ILE A 469 -30.34 -19.07 -22.02
C ILE A 469 -30.43 -18.94 -20.49
N LEU A 470 -30.44 -20.09 -19.81
CA LEU A 470 -30.28 -20.18 -18.37
C LEU A 470 -28.78 -20.19 -18.03
N SER A 471 -28.38 -19.31 -17.11
CA SER A 471 -26.99 -19.11 -16.71
C SER A 471 -26.83 -19.27 -15.20
N PRO A 472 -25.90 -20.11 -14.72
CA PRO A 472 -25.56 -20.15 -13.30
C PRO A 472 -24.71 -18.95 -12.86
N ILE A 473 -24.30 -18.09 -13.79
CA ILE A 473 -23.52 -16.89 -13.51
C ILE A 473 -24.30 -15.66 -13.99
N TYR A 474 -24.38 -14.65 -13.14
CA TYR A 474 -24.81 -13.31 -13.52
C TYR A 474 -23.60 -12.39 -13.55
N CYS A 475 -23.47 -11.60 -14.62
CA CYS A 475 -22.39 -10.63 -14.80
C CYS A 475 -22.96 -9.24 -15.08
N ASP A 476 -22.60 -8.26 -14.25
CA ASP A 476 -22.84 -6.83 -14.49
C ASP A 476 -21.60 -6.01 -14.07
N ASN A 477 -20.68 -5.82 -15.02
CA ASN A 477 -19.44 -5.09 -14.78
C ASN A 477 -19.65 -3.58 -14.62
N ARG A 478 -20.83 -3.04 -14.94
CA ARG A 478 -21.15 -1.62 -14.74
C ARG A 478 -21.22 -1.27 -13.27
N ILE A 479 -21.49 -2.24 -12.40
CA ILE A 479 -21.45 -2.08 -10.95
C ILE A 479 -20.08 -1.54 -10.50
N LEU A 480 -18.99 -1.97 -11.15
CA LEU A 480 -17.63 -1.53 -10.84
C LEU A 480 -17.43 -0.01 -10.97
N LEU A 481 -18.25 0.67 -11.78
CA LEU A 481 -18.20 2.13 -11.91
C LEU A 481 -18.50 2.84 -10.58
N SER A 482 -19.26 2.19 -9.70
CA SER A 482 -19.59 2.66 -8.35
C SER A 482 -18.46 2.49 -7.33
N TYR A 483 -17.35 1.84 -7.70
CA TYR A 483 -16.22 1.55 -6.81
C TYR A 483 -14.93 2.20 -7.33
N PRO A 484 -14.63 3.46 -6.94
CA PRO A 484 -13.48 4.20 -7.47
C PRO A 484 -12.13 3.46 -7.38
N ASP A 485 -11.84 2.79 -6.26
CA ASP A 485 -10.57 2.11 -6.07
C ASP A 485 -10.47 0.84 -6.92
N LYS A 486 -11.56 0.07 -7.01
CA LYS A 486 -11.62 -1.13 -7.85
C LYS A 486 -11.53 -0.78 -9.32
N ARG A 487 -12.20 0.30 -9.74
CA ARG A 487 -12.14 0.83 -11.10
C ARG A 487 -10.73 1.26 -11.50
N LYS A 488 -9.96 1.92 -10.61
CA LYS A 488 -8.55 2.26 -10.86
C LYS A 488 -7.74 0.99 -11.13
N ILE A 489 -7.90 -0.05 -10.31
CA ILE A 489 -7.18 -1.31 -10.49
C ILE A 489 -7.52 -1.95 -11.84
N ILE A 490 -8.81 -2.00 -12.21
CA ILE A 490 -9.24 -2.55 -13.50
C ILE A 490 -8.63 -1.76 -14.67
N VAL A 491 -8.59 -0.42 -14.61
CA VAL A 491 -7.95 0.40 -15.63
C VAL A 491 -6.45 0.10 -15.74
N GLU A 492 -5.72 0.04 -14.63
CA GLU A 492 -4.30 -0.30 -14.67
C GLU A 492 -4.06 -1.76 -15.16
N SER A 493 -4.98 -2.69 -14.88
CA SER A 493 -4.96 -4.04 -15.45
C SER A 493 -5.15 -4.06 -16.97
N TYR A 494 -5.99 -3.18 -17.53
CA TYR A 494 -6.06 -2.98 -18.98
C TYR A 494 -4.72 -2.52 -19.54
N LEU A 495 -4.07 -1.53 -18.92
CA LEU A 495 -2.79 -1.02 -19.42
C LEU A 495 -1.70 -2.08 -19.38
N ALA A 496 -1.59 -2.81 -18.26
CA ALA A 496 -0.63 -3.88 -18.10
C ALA A 496 -0.83 -5.00 -19.12
N LEU A 497 -2.09 -5.36 -19.43
CA LEU A 497 -2.39 -6.35 -20.46
C LEU A 497 -2.04 -5.83 -21.86
N LEU A 498 -2.35 -4.57 -22.17
CA LEU A 498 -2.01 -3.96 -23.47
C LEU A 498 -0.50 -3.87 -23.67
N GLU A 499 0.26 -3.55 -22.62
CA GLU A 499 1.73 -3.53 -22.64
C GLU A 499 2.30 -4.95 -22.82
N ARG A 500 1.81 -5.93 -22.04
CA ARG A 500 2.26 -7.33 -22.13
C ARG A 500 2.06 -7.95 -23.51
N GLU A 501 0.94 -7.62 -24.17
CA GLU A 501 0.59 -8.14 -25.49
C GLU A 501 1.07 -7.23 -26.64
N ASP A 502 1.86 -6.18 -26.33
CA ASP A 502 2.40 -5.19 -27.27
C ASP A 502 1.35 -4.62 -28.25
N VAL A 503 0.21 -4.19 -27.69
CA VAL A 503 -0.95 -3.76 -28.49
C VAL A 503 -0.76 -2.32 -28.99
N GLN A 504 -0.57 -2.17 -30.30
CA GLN A 504 -0.35 -0.88 -30.95
C GLN A 504 -1.65 -0.25 -31.50
N PHE A 505 -1.97 0.96 -31.05
CA PHE A 505 -3.15 1.73 -31.49
C PHE A 505 -2.99 3.26 -31.38
N ASP A 506 -3.79 3.97 -32.17
CA ASP A 506 -3.83 5.43 -32.27
C ASP A 506 -5.02 6.03 -31.52
N VAL A 507 -6.16 5.32 -31.49
CA VAL A 507 -7.44 5.79 -30.93
C VAL A 507 -8.08 4.68 -30.09
N VAL A 508 -8.75 5.05 -29.00
CA VAL A 508 -9.54 4.12 -28.18
C VAL A 508 -11.01 4.26 -28.54
N ALA A 509 -11.69 3.14 -28.77
CA ALA A 509 -13.12 3.10 -29.07
C ALA A 509 -13.91 2.36 -27.99
N GLY A 510 -14.86 3.03 -27.35
CA GLY A 510 -15.83 2.38 -26.46
C GLY A 510 -17.04 1.84 -27.20
N VAL A 511 -17.43 0.59 -26.94
CA VAL A 511 -18.70 0.03 -27.44
C VAL A 511 -19.85 0.50 -26.55
N ALA A 512 -20.93 1.01 -27.14
CA ALA A 512 -22.07 1.49 -26.37
C ALA A 512 -22.85 0.34 -25.71
N THR A 513 -23.22 0.42 -24.43
CA THR A 513 -23.02 1.54 -23.49
C THR A 513 -21.94 1.28 -22.45
N ALA A 514 -21.65 0.01 -22.16
CA ALA A 514 -20.85 -0.39 -21.01
C ALA A 514 -19.33 -0.28 -21.24
N GLY A 515 -18.86 -0.39 -22.49
CA GLY A 515 -17.46 -0.16 -22.85
C GLY A 515 -17.01 1.30 -22.81
N ILE A 516 -17.94 2.27 -22.94
CA ILE A 516 -17.61 3.71 -23.04
C ILE A 516 -16.86 4.25 -21.81
N PRO A 517 -17.31 4.02 -20.56
CA PRO A 517 -16.60 4.52 -19.40
C PRO A 517 -15.17 3.98 -19.28
N TRP A 518 -14.95 2.71 -19.63
CA TRP A 518 -13.63 2.09 -19.61
C TRP A 518 -12.73 2.64 -20.69
N ALA A 519 -13.25 2.76 -21.93
CA ALA A 519 -12.55 3.38 -23.03
C ALA A 519 -12.11 4.81 -22.69
N ALA A 520 -12.98 5.61 -22.08
CA ALA A 520 -12.67 6.98 -21.68
C ALA A 520 -11.54 7.05 -20.64
N MET A 521 -11.53 6.14 -19.67
CA MET A 521 -10.48 6.10 -18.64
C MET A 521 -9.15 5.62 -19.20
N ILE A 522 -9.16 4.62 -20.07
CA ILE A 522 -7.97 4.12 -20.77
C ILE A 522 -7.39 5.23 -21.68
N ALA A 523 -8.25 5.86 -22.49
CA ALA A 523 -7.87 6.95 -23.39
C ALA A 523 -7.21 8.11 -22.62
N ASN A 524 -7.84 8.56 -21.53
CA ASN A 524 -7.30 9.63 -20.68
C ASN A 524 -5.95 9.24 -20.04
N ARG A 525 -5.80 7.97 -19.63
CA ARG A 525 -4.60 7.50 -18.94
C ARG A 525 -3.41 7.33 -19.90
N LEU A 526 -3.67 7.07 -21.18
CA LEU A 526 -2.68 6.93 -22.24
C LEU A 526 -2.50 8.19 -23.11
N ASP A 527 -3.22 9.26 -22.80
CA ASP A 527 -3.26 10.50 -23.60
C ASP A 527 -3.60 10.23 -25.08
N LYS A 528 -4.62 9.41 -25.32
CA LYS A 528 -5.09 9.01 -26.66
C LYS A 528 -6.47 9.60 -26.96
N PRO A 529 -6.78 9.91 -28.24
CA PRO A 529 -8.14 10.26 -28.63
C PRO A 529 -9.15 9.17 -28.30
N LEU A 530 -10.36 9.59 -27.93
CA LEU A 530 -11.50 8.73 -27.64
C LEU A 530 -12.57 8.89 -28.73
N ILE A 531 -13.06 7.77 -29.24
CA ILE A 531 -14.31 7.66 -29.99
C ILE A 531 -15.25 6.69 -29.27
N TYR A 532 -16.53 6.70 -29.61
CA TYR A 532 -17.42 5.61 -29.21
C TYR A 532 -18.40 5.21 -30.32
N VAL A 533 -18.73 3.92 -30.34
CA VAL A 533 -19.59 3.33 -31.36
C VAL A 533 -20.99 3.11 -30.79
N ARG A 534 -22.00 3.65 -31.46
CA ARG A 534 -23.40 3.59 -31.02
C ARG A 534 -24.03 2.24 -31.33
N ALA A 535 -24.94 1.81 -30.45
CA ALA A 535 -25.72 0.58 -30.67
C ALA A 535 -26.60 0.67 -31.93
N GLU A 536 -27.15 1.86 -32.22
CA GLU A 536 -28.03 2.16 -33.35
C GLU A 536 -27.54 3.39 -34.14
N LYS A 537 -27.74 3.39 -35.46
CA LYS A 537 -27.38 4.51 -36.35
C LYS A 537 -28.39 5.65 -36.18
N LYS A 538 -27.93 6.91 -36.28
CA LYS A 538 -28.82 8.10 -36.35
C LYS A 538 -29.67 8.04 -37.63
N GLU A 539 -30.98 8.23 -37.51
CA GLU A 539 -31.89 8.35 -38.68
C GLU A 539 -31.78 9.72 -39.38
N HIS A 540 -31.27 10.76 -38.70
CA HIS A 540 -31.14 12.12 -39.23
C HIS A 540 -29.73 12.71 -39.00
N GLY A 541 -29.21 13.47 -39.97
CA GLY A 541 -27.83 13.99 -40.00
C GLY A 541 -26.87 13.13 -40.85
N LYS A 542 -25.55 13.20 -40.63
CA LYS A 542 -24.51 12.44 -41.39
C LYS A 542 -24.61 10.89 -41.26
N GLN A 543 -25.63 10.36 -40.56
CA GLN A 543 -25.85 8.92 -40.34
C GLN A 543 -24.65 8.14 -39.76
N ASN A 544 -23.75 8.83 -39.06
CA ASN A 544 -22.54 8.24 -38.50
C ASN A 544 -22.85 7.30 -37.33
N ALA A 545 -22.26 6.11 -37.35
CA ALA A 545 -22.32 5.14 -36.26
C ALA A 545 -21.29 5.41 -35.13
N ILE A 546 -20.31 6.28 -35.42
CA ILE A 546 -19.18 6.63 -34.55
C ILE A 546 -19.34 8.08 -34.13
N GLU A 547 -19.20 8.34 -32.83
CA GLU A 547 -19.13 9.69 -32.27
C GLU A 547 -17.68 9.97 -31.87
N GLY A 548 -17.18 11.17 -32.19
CA GLY A 548 -15.76 11.52 -32.16
C GLY A 548 -15.14 11.56 -33.57
N GLU A 549 -13.86 11.91 -33.66
CA GLU A 549 -13.12 12.00 -34.92
C GLU A 549 -12.24 10.76 -35.13
N LEU A 550 -12.46 10.05 -36.25
CA LEU A 550 -11.63 8.93 -36.67
C LEU A 550 -11.00 9.28 -38.03
N GLY A 551 -9.67 9.31 -38.06
CA GLY A 551 -8.88 9.48 -39.28
C GLY A 551 -8.76 8.18 -40.08
N ILE A 552 -8.59 8.32 -41.39
CA ILE A 552 -8.37 7.19 -42.32
C ILE A 552 -7.09 6.46 -41.93
N GLY A 553 -7.17 5.14 -41.78
CA GLY A 553 -6.03 4.27 -41.49
C GLY A 553 -5.57 4.27 -40.03
N GLN A 554 -6.23 5.02 -39.14
CA GLN A 554 -5.91 4.97 -37.71
C GLN A 554 -6.22 3.59 -37.13
N ARG A 555 -5.30 3.06 -36.31
CA ARG A 555 -5.47 1.82 -35.57
C ARG A 555 -6.30 2.08 -34.32
N VAL A 556 -7.34 1.29 -34.11
CA VAL A 556 -8.34 1.50 -33.06
C VAL A 556 -8.36 0.32 -32.11
N LEU A 557 -8.16 0.59 -30.83
CA LEU A 557 -8.41 -0.37 -29.74
C LEU A 557 -9.90 -0.37 -29.39
N VAL A 558 -10.60 -1.49 -29.57
CA VAL A 558 -12.01 -1.60 -29.19
C VAL A 558 -12.12 -2.11 -27.76
N VAL A 559 -12.77 -1.34 -26.89
CA VAL A 559 -12.95 -1.65 -25.46
C VAL A 559 -14.42 -1.97 -25.16
N GLU A 560 -14.63 -3.10 -24.50
CA GLU A 560 -15.91 -3.56 -23.97
C GLU A 560 -15.79 -3.93 -22.49
N ASP A 561 -16.90 -4.06 -21.76
CA ASP A 561 -16.87 -4.58 -20.38
C ASP A 561 -16.94 -6.12 -20.31
N LEU A 562 -17.73 -6.76 -21.17
CA LEU A 562 -17.98 -8.20 -21.17
C LEU A 562 -18.13 -8.75 -22.60
N ILE A 563 -17.39 -9.82 -22.89
CA ILE A 563 -17.57 -10.62 -24.12
C ILE A 563 -18.35 -11.88 -23.79
N SER A 564 -19.58 -11.92 -24.31
CA SER A 564 -20.43 -13.11 -24.31
C SER A 564 -20.37 -13.83 -25.66
N THR A 565 -21.32 -13.55 -26.55
CA THR A 565 -21.29 -14.06 -27.93
C THR A 565 -20.43 -13.20 -28.87
N GLY A 566 -20.06 -11.99 -28.44
CA GLY A 566 -19.25 -11.04 -29.20
C GLY A 566 -20.00 -10.23 -30.27
N GLY A 567 -21.32 -10.41 -30.43
CA GLY A 567 -22.07 -9.80 -31.54
C GLY A 567 -22.01 -8.27 -31.58
N SER A 568 -22.21 -7.60 -30.45
CA SER A 568 -22.16 -6.13 -30.36
C SER A 568 -20.75 -5.59 -30.66
N SER A 569 -19.73 -6.21 -30.07
CA SER A 569 -18.33 -5.81 -30.26
C SER A 569 -17.88 -6.00 -31.70
N LEU A 570 -18.26 -7.11 -32.34
CA LEU A 570 -17.96 -7.36 -33.77
C LEU A 570 -18.71 -6.42 -34.72
N LYS A 571 -19.94 -6.02 -34.36
CA LYS A 571 -20.66 -4.97 -35.09
C LYS A 571 -19.90 -3.64 -35.00
N ALA A 572 -19.39 -3.29 -33.82
CA ALA A 572 -18.58 -2.10 -33.62
C ALA A 572 -17.26 -2.15 -34.42
N VAL A 573 -16.56 -3.30 -34.39
CA VAL A 573 -15.36 -3.56 -35.21
C VAL A 573 -15.65 -3.32 -36.69
N GLN A 574 -16.76 -3.85 -37.20
CA GLN A 574 -17.16 -3.65 -38.60
C GLN A 574 -17.47 -2.18 -38.89
N GLN A 575 -18.20 -1.48 -38.02
CA GLN A 575 -18.52 -0.07 -38.20
C GLN A 575 -17.28 0.83 -38.23
N ILE A 576 -16.26 0.53 -37.43
CA ILE A 576 -14.97 1.25 -37.44
C ILE A 576 -14.22 0.98 -38.75
N ARG A 577 -14.21 -0.28 -39.23
CA ARG A 577 -13.58 -0.64 -40.50
C ARG A 577 -14.29 -0.03 -41.71
N ASP A 578 -15.61 0.03 -41.69
CA ASP A 578 -16.40 0.70 -42.73
C ASP A 578 -16.09 2.21 -42.78
N ALA A 579 -15.72 2.80 -41.63
CA ALA A 579 -15.22 4.17 -41.51
C ALA A 579 -13.71 4.29 -41.80
N GLN A 580 -13.09 3.28 -42.41
CA GLN A 580 -11.69 3.21 -42.80
C GLN A 580 -10.68 3.21 -41.63
N GLY A 581 -11.11 2.85 -40.42
CA GLY A 581 -10.20 2.53 -39.32
C GLY A 581 -9.68 1.09 -39.39
N ILE A 582 -8.52 0.84 -38.78
CA ILE A 582 -7.93 -0.50 -38.64
C ILE A 582 -8.25 -1.00 -37.24
N VAL A 583 -8.77 -2.22 -37.11
CA VAL A 583 -9.09 -2.83 -35.80
C VAL A 583 -8.46 -4.21 -35.74
N ASP A 584 -7.42 -4.33 -34.93
CA ASP A 584 -6.70 -5.59 -34.74
C ASP A 584 -7.04 -6.24 -33.39
N ASN A 585 -7.45 -5.45 -32.40
CA ASN A 585 -7.65 -5.92 -31.03
C ASN A 585 -8.97 -5.42 -30.44
N CYS A 586 -9.67 -6.34 -29.76
CA CYS A 586 -10.78 -6.04 -28.89
C CYS A 586 -10.48 -6.54 -27.49
N ILE A 587 -10.62 -5.68 -26.49
CA ILE A 587 -10.26 -5.97 -25.10
C ILE A 587 -11.46 -5.79 -24.17
N ALA A 588 -11.62 -6.70 -23.20
CA ALA A 588 -12.69 -6.63 -22.22
C ALA A 588 -12.27 -6.98 -20.79
N ILE A 589 -13.11 -6.67 -19.80
CA ILE A 589 -12.85 -7.07 -18.41
C ILE A 589 -12.98 -8.59 -18.29
N MET A 590 -14.06 -9.13 -18.84
CA MET A 590 -14.37 -10.56 -18.76
C MET A 590 -14.72 -11.14 -20.12
N ASN A 591 -14.23 -12.34 -20.40
CA ASN A 591 -14.66 -13.17 -21.52
C ASN A 591 -15.26 -14.49 -21.01
N TYR A 592 -16.44 -14.84 -21.50
CA TYR A 592 -17.02 -16.14 -21.21
C TYR A 592 -16.28 -17.29 -21.89
N GLU A 593 -15.47 -17.06 -22.91
CA GLU A 593 -14.71 -18.09 -23.64
C GLU A 593 -15.54 -19.03 -24.52
N PHE A 594 -16.77 -18.64 -24.90
CA PHE A 594 -17.57 -19.43 -25.84
C PHE A 594 -16.83 -19.64 -27.16
N GLU A 595 -16.77 -20.90 -27.62
CA GLU A 595 -16.09 -21.30 -28.85
C GLU A 595 -16.59 -20.52 -30.07
N ASP A 596 -17.92 -20.40 -30.22
CA ASP A 596 -18.56 -19.60 -31.26
C ASP A 596 -18.10 -18.13 -31.28
N SER A 597 -17.82 -17.54 -30.11
CA SER A 597 -17.35 -16.16 -30.03
C SER A 597 -15.91 -16.08 -30.53
N ARG A 598 -15.04 -16.98 -30.04
CA ARG A 598 -13.63 -17.06 -30.43
C ARG A 598 -13.47 -17.22 -31.94
N ASN A 599 -14.26 -18.11 -32.55
CA ASN A 599 -14.24 -18.35 -34.00
C ASN A 599 -14.63 -17.09 -34.79
N LYS A 600 -15.68 -16.37 -34.38
CA LYS A 600 -16.12 -15.14 -35.07
C LYS A 600 -15.09 -14.01 -35.00
N PHE A 601 -14.40 -13.86 -33.88
CA PHE A 601 -13.31 -12.88 -33.74
C PHE A 601 -12.11 -13.24 -34.63
N ASN A 602 -11.73 -14.52 -34.67
CA ASN A 602 -10.67 -15.03 -35.54
C ASN A 602 -11.00 -14.85 -37.04
N GLU A 603 -12.22 -15.19 -37.47
CA GLU A 603 -12.69 -15.00 -38.85
C GLU A 603 -12.66 -13.54 -39.28
N LYS A 604 -12.89 -12.63 -38.33
CA LYS A 604 -12.80 -11.18 -38.55
C LYS A 604 -11.39 -10.64 -38.40
N GLY A 605 -10.38 -11.46 -38.12
CA GLY A 605 -9.01 -11.01 -37.91
C GLY A 605 -8.91 -9.96 -36.81
N CYS A 606 -9.60 -10.18 -35.69
CA CYS A 606 -9.55 -9.30 -34.52
C CYS A 606 -9.24 -10.16 -33.30
N THR A 607 -8.06 -9.95 -32.71
CA THR A 607 -7.61 -10.65 -31.51
C THR A 607 -8.46 -10.22 -30.31
N LEU A 608 -8.96 -11.20 -29.57
CA LEU A 608 -9.76 -10.98 -28.37
C LEU A 608 -8.88 -11.11 -27.12
N LEU A 609 -8.78 -10.02 -26.37
CA LEU A 609 -8.07 -9.96 -25.10
C LEU A 609 -9.08 -9.79 -23.95
N SER A 610 -8.76 -10.33 -22.78
CA SER A 610 -9.59 -10.16 -21.59
C SER A 610 -8.77 -10.13 -20.32
N LEU A 611 -9.12 -9.25 -19.38
CA LEU A 611 -8.45 -9.18 -18.08
C LEU A 611 -8.64 -10.46 -17.28
N THR A 612 -9.84 -11.04 -17.30
CA THR A 612 -10.14 -12.37 -16.74
C THR A 612 -11.08 -13.16 -17.65
N ASN A 613 -11.28 -14.42 -17.32
CA ASN A 613 -12.08 -15.34 -18.09
C ASN A 613 -12.94 -16.26 -17.20
N PHE A 614 -13.90 -16.95 -17.82
CA PHE A 614 -14.81 -17.85 -17.11
C PHE A 614 -14.08 -18.96 -16.36
N SER A 615 -13.01 -19.53 -16.95
CA SER A 615 -12.24 -20.60 -16.35
C SER A 615 -11.58 -20.17 -15.03
N ALA A 616 -10.92 -19.01 -15.03
CA ALA A 616 -10.29 -18.44 -13.84
C ALA A 616 -11.32 -18.04 -12.78
N LEU A 617 -12.41 -17.40 -13.20
CA LEU A 617 -13.49 -16.99 -12.31
C LEU A 617 -14.12 -18.20 -11.61
N SER A 618 -14.52 -19.23 -12.37
CA SER A 618 -15.16 -20.42 -11.81
C SER A 618 -14.25 -21.16 -10.83
N LYS A 619 -12.94 -21.25 -11.12
CA LYS A 619 -11.94 -21.80 -10.20
C LYS A 619 -11.87 -20.98 -8.90
N LYS A 620 -11.80 -19.64 -9.00
CA LYS A 620 -11.73 -18.74 -7.83
C LYS A 620 -12.97 -18.85 -6.93
N VAL A 621 -14.15 -19.07 -7.52
CA VAL A 621 -15.42 -19.30 -6.79
C VAL A 621 -15.35 -20.60 -5.97
N LEU A 622 -14.76 -21.67 -6.52
CA LEU A 622 -14.51 -22.91 -5.79
C LEU A 622 -13.48 -22.70 -4.67
N ASP A 623 -12.36 -22.03 -4.95
CA ASP A 623 -11.28 -21.79 -3.98
C ASP A 623 -11.77 -21.00 -2.76
N ARG A 624 -12.70 -20.04 -2.97
CA ARG A 624 -13.37 -19.28 -1.91
C ARG A 624 -14.50 -20.02 -1.21
N LYS A 625 -14.78 -21.28 -1.59
CA LYS A 625 -15.86 -22.12 -1.05
C LYS A 625 -17.25 -21.49 -1.17
N TYR A 626 -17.48 -20.65 -2.18
CA TYR A 626 -18.81 -20.10 -2.47
C TYR A 626 -19.77 -21.17 -2.99
N ILE A 627 -19.22 -22.22 -3.59
CA ILE A 627 -19.92 -23.40 -4.08
C ILE A 627 -19.13 -24.65 -3.69
N ASN A 628 -19.79 -25.81 -3.67
CA ASN A 628 -19.11 -27.10 -3.51
C ASN A 628 -18.53 -27.61 -4.85
N LEU A 629 -17.75 -28.69 -4.80
CA LEU A 629 -17.13 -29.27 -6.00
C LEU A 629 -18.16 -29.78 -7.03
N ALA A 630 -19.33 -30.26 -6.60
CA ALA A 630 -20.38 -30.74 -7.48
C ALA A 630 -21.02 -29.57 -8.26
N ASP A 631 -21.31 -28.46 -7.58
CA ASP A 631 -21.79 -27.23 -8.19
C ASP A 631 -20.76 -26.60 -9.11
N TYR A 632 -19.47 -26.66 -8.76
CA TYR A 632 -18.39 -26.21 -9.65
C TYR A 632 -18.37 -27.00 -10.96
N ASN A 633 -18.43 -28.33 -10.89
CA ASN A 633 -18.48 -29.18 -12.09
C ASN A 633 -19.70 -28.86 -12.94
N LYS A 634 -20.86 -28.68 -12.30
CA LYS A 634 -22.10 -28.27 -12.95
C LYS A 634 -21.95 -26.92 -13.65
N ILE A 635 -21.35 -25.91 -13.01
CA ILE A 635 -21.10 -24.60 -13.62
C ILE A 635 -20.13 -24.69 -14.78
N LYS A 636 -19.05 -25.45 -14.63
CA LYS A 636 -18.02 -25.58 -15.67
C LYS A 636 -18.62 -26.09 -16.99
N GLU A 637 -19.58 -27.00 -16.93
CA GLU A 637 -20.30 -27.49 -18.10
C GLU A 637 -21.17 -26.43 -18.79
N TRP A 638 -21.63 -25.39 -18.08
CA TRP A 638 -22.43 -24.33 -18.71
C TRP A 638 -21.66 -23.64 -19.84
N ASN A 639 -20.34 -23.54 -19.72
CA ASN A 639 -19.49 -22.91 -20.72
C ASN A 639 -19.49 -23.66 -22.06
N THR A 640 -19.62 -24.98 -22.03
CA THR A 640 -19.56 -25.83 -23.22
C THR A 640 -20.93 -26.07 -23.83
N ILE A 641 -22.00 -26.09 -23.01
CA ILE A 641 -23.37 -26.37 -23.47
C ILE A 641 -24.39 -25.32 -23.00
N PRO A 642 -24.16 -24.00 -23.17
CA PRO A 642 -24.97 -22.96 -22.52
C PRO A 642 -26.47 -23.03 -22.88
N LYS A 643 -26.83 -23.50 -24.08
CA LYS A 643 -28.22 -23.65 -24.52
C LYS A 643 -28.94 -24.87 -23.90
N GLU A 644 -28.22 -25.98 -23.72
CA GLU A 644 -28.79 -27.24 -23.22
C GLU A 644 -28.59 -27.42 -21.71
N TRP A 645 -27.73 -26.60 -21.09
CA TRP A 645 -27.35 -26.72 -19.69
C TRP A 645 -28.55 -26.70 -18.73
N GLY A 646 -29.48 -25.76 -18.94
CA GLY A 646 -30.69 -25.65 -18.12
C GLY A 646 -31.51 -26.95 -18.13
N LYS A 647 -31.79 -27.47 -19.33
CA LYS A 647 -32.52 -28.72 -19.54
C LYS A 647 -31.79 -29.93 -18.95
N LYS A 648 -30.47 -30.01 -19.13
CA LYS A 648 -29.62 -31.10 -18.59
C LYS A 648 -29.73 -31.21 -17.07
N PHE A 649 -29.83 -30.08 -16.37
CA PHE A 649 -29.90 -30.02 -14.92
C PHE A 649 -31.31 -29.81 -14.36
N GLY A 650 -32.35 -30.00 -15.18
CA GLY A 650 -33.75 -29.99 -14.75
C GLY A 650 -34.30 -28.60 -14.42
N PHE A 651 -33.72 -27.54 -15.00
CA PHE A 651 -34.22 -26.19 -14.87
C PHE A 651 -35.20 -25.86 -16.00
N GLU A 652 -36.37 -25.34 -15.61
CA GLU A 652 -37.43 -24.85 -16.52
C GLU A 652 -37.19 -23.40 -16.96
#